data_AF-A0A969G2Z4-F1
#
_entry.id   AF-A0A969G2Z4-F1
#
_cell.length_a   1.000
_cell.length_b   1.000
_cell.length_c   1.000
_cell.angle_alpha   90.00
_cell.angle_beta   90.00
_cell.angle_gamma   90.00
#
_symmetry.space_group_name_H-M   'P 1'
#
loop_
_entity.id
_entity.type
_entity.pdbx_description
1 polymer ?
#
loop_
_entity_poly.entity_id
_entity_poly.type
_entity_poly.pdbx_seq_one_letter_code
_entity_poly.pdbx_strand_id
1 'polypeptide(L)'
;MSKTSVVNLLAAGGITTTAINANNAVNLTSQGGSINTQNITSNISTVDLLAASGITASNVSANDAVRLTSRGNSINTQDITSKTSVVNLLAAADIATTNIEANGAVQVTSQGSSINSKNIISKASTVDVSSAQDITLKQVAAKGPVKLTGGNSITTGDVTALGQDITVKSGNKIKTGNLTTSSTTQSGGNVVVEAVQAIATGNIDSSSSVGNAGNVTIDPLEDIEVGYVNAEAMSGIGGNVTMTAGRHIRLNNTFRSASSDDASISTIGSIRSGEITLNHGGGTAQPFQVGNAQTNGSAGDLVQGDITIPTGAEFAEAIDTEEIKEFRPEDFPQTIITNDLAPQINSFSVDFFRNAQVEELAITEAELTNLERQFADDYVQRFNLKQQDSRPTEEVSETLQNIQAQTNVVPAIVYAFFRPTGEAPELEEDSEIQWQLNPQGRWRFQDAPVGNGSDELELVMVKADGTKIRKRIHGATREEVVFLANRFFSHVTNLRLQNAYFYSASALYDLLVKPMEAEMKAAGVTNLTYIMDSGLRVLPLAALYDQAEAKFLIEKYSVGIMPSFDLTDTRYQSLRDNSVLAMGSSRFQKQNDLPSVPLELARIQEQVAGGETFLNENFTVANLLTAREQNPYSIVHLATHGEFLSGALDNSYIQFWDERISLADLSRLRLDEPPVSLLVLSACRTALGNRDAELGFAGLAIASGAKSVLGSLWYVSDAGTLGLMTEFYRALQTTTVKAEALRQAQLAMLRGEVTFKKNTVVSTRGTLEPLPHIPPEIPVVQTQDFSHPYYWSAFSLIGNPW
;
A
#
# COMPACT_ATOMS: atom_id res chain seq x y z
N MET A 1 0.59 58.79 22.66
CA MET A 1 -0.56 58.06 22.08
C MET A 1 -1.53 57.70 23.19
N SER A 2 -2.84 57.89 23.00
CA SER A 2 -3.90 57.54 23.97
C SER A 2 -3.90 56.04 24.31
N LYS A 3 -4.30 55.63 25.52
CA LYS A 3 -4.53 54.20 25.88
C LYS A 3 -5.55 53.49 24.96
N THR A 4 -6.29 54.25 24.14
CA THR A 4 -7.33 53.75 23.23
C THR A 4 -6.99 53.80 21.75
N SER A 5 -5.75 54.16 21.34
CA SER A 5 -5.44 54.30 19.91
C SER A 5 -5.46 52.94 19.21
N VAL A 6 -6.51 52.69 18.42
CA VAL A 6 -6.67 51.57 17.49
C VAL A 6 -6.36 52.08 16.09
N VAL A 7 -5.67 51.29 15.27
CA VAL A 7 -5.48 51.56 13.84
C VAL A 7 -6.36 50.60 13.06
N ASN A 8 -7.42 51.12 12.44
CA ASN A 8 -8.28 50.36 11.52
C ASN A 8 -8.14 50.97 10.14
N LEU A 9 -7.60 50.22 9.17
CA LEU A 9 -7.45 50.69 7.81
C LEU A 9 -7.99 49.67 6.81
N LEU A 10 -8.97 50.10 6.03
CA LEU A 10 -9.53 49.36 4.91
C LEU A 10 -9.16 50.10 3.61
N ALA A 11 -8.39 49.44 2.75
CA ALA A 11 -7.95 50.00 1.47
C ALA A 11 -8.48 49.14 0.31
N ALA A 12 -9.02 49.80 -0.71
CA ALA A 12 -9.39 49.14 -1.97
C ALA A 12 -8.16 48.61 -2.73
N GLY A 13 -7.04 49.35 -2.67
CA GLY A 13 -5.74 48.95 -3.23
C GLY A 13 -4.76 48.45 -2.15
N GLY A 14 -3.46 48.50 -2.45
CA GLY A 14 -2.41 48.14 -1.50
C GLY A 14 -2.22 49.15 -0.35
N ILE A 15 -1.65 48.69 0.76
CA ILE A 15 -1.27 49.52 1.91
C ILE A 15 0.25 49.57 1.94
N THR A 16 0.84 50.75 1.83
CA THR A 16 2.30 50.92 1.95
C THR A 16 2.63 51.99 2.98
N THR A 17 3.44 51.65 3.97
CA THR A 17 3.86 52.57 5.03
C THR A 17 5.21 52.13 5.60
N THR A 18 5.91 53.01 6.32
CA THR A 18 7.17 52.64 6.99
C THR A 18 6.90 51.94 8.32
N ALA A 19 6.06 52.52 9.17
CA ALA A 19 5.77 51.95 10.49
C ALA A 19 4.34 52.23 10.94
N ILE A 20 3.76 51.30 11.67
CA ILE A 20 2.45 51.42 12.33
C ILE A 20 2.65 51.10 13.80
N ASN A 21 2.39 52.07 14.66
CA ASN A 21 2.46 51.92 16.11
C ASN A 21 1.09 52.27 16.69
N ALA A 22 0.48 51.32 17.39
CA ALA A 22 -0.79 51.51 18.10
C ALA A 22 -0.64 51.06 19.55
N ASN A 23 -1.27 51.79 20.47
CA ASN A 23 -1.38 51.30 21.84
C ASN A 23 -2.34 50.12 21.96
N ASN A 24 -3.43 50.09 21.18
CA ASN A 24 -4.42 49.01 21.14
C ASN A 24 -4.30 48.29 19.78
N ALA A 25 -5.38 47.69 19.25
CA ALA A 25 -5.32 46.84 18.05
C ALA A 25 -4.85 47.54 16.76
N VAL A 26 -4.21 46.78 15.88
CA VAL A 26 -3.91 47.14 14.48
C VAL A 26 -4.66 46.18 13.56
N ASN A 27 -5.65 46.67 12.82
CA ASN A 27 -6.43 45.92 11.85
C ASN A 27 -6.25 46.53 10.46
N LEU A 28 -5.55 45.84 9.56
CA LEU A 28 -5.32 46.30 8.19
C LEU A 28 -5.94 45.33 7.19
N THR A 29 -6.77 45.84 6.30
CA THR A 29 -7.38 45.05 5.22
C THR A 29 -7.12 45.72 3.88
N SER A 30 -6.42 45.02 2.99
CA SER A 30 -6.25 45.40 1.58
C SER A 30 -7.11 44.49 0.70
N GLN A 31 -8.13 45.06 0.04
CA GLN A 31 -9.10 44.32 -0.77
C GLN A 31 -8.57 43.95 -2.17
N GLY A 32 -7.58 44.68 -2.69
CA GLY A 32 -7.08 44.52 -4.06
C GLY A 32 -5.56 44.60 -4.20
N GLY A 33 -4.78 44.61 -3.11
CA GLY A 33 -3.33 44.73 -3.17
C GLY A 33 -2.59 44.06 -2.02
N SER A 34 -1.30 44.38 -1.92
CA SER A 34 -0.41 43.91 -0.85
C SER A 34 -0.38 44.86 0.34
N ILE A 35 0.01 44.35 1.50
CA ILE A 35 0.36 45.15 2.68
C ILE A 35 1.88 45.16 2.80
N ASN A 36 2.50 46.32 2.60
CA ASN A 36 3.95 46.52 2.66
C ASN A 36 4.28 47.50 3.79
N THR A 37 4.93 46.99 4.84
CA THR A 37 5.37 47.81 5.98
C THR A 37 6.81 47.46 6.37
N GLN A 38 7.49 48.28 7.18
CA GLN A 38 8.69 47.79 7.89
C GLN A 38 8.31 47.28 9.27
N ASN A 39 7.67 48.09 10.10
CA ASN A 39 7.38 47.73 11.49
C ASN A 39 5.90 47.90 11.84
N ILE A 40 5.31 46.89 12.48
CA ILE A 40 3.96 46.94 13.04
C ILE A 40 4.03 46.59 14.51
N THR A 41 3.50 47.43 15.38
CA THR A 41 3.47 47.20 16.82
C THR A 41 2.11 47.56 17.43
N SER A 42 1.56 46.60 18.17
CA SER A 42 0.40 46.76 19.05
C SER A 42 0.82 46.54 20.51
N ASN A 43 0.79 47.60 21.33
CA ASN A 43 1.36 47.53 22.68
C ASN A 43 0.51 46.75 23.69
N ILE A 44 -0.80 46.62 23.47
CA ILE A 44 -1.74 46.04 24.45
C ILE A 44 -2.57 44.89 23.84
N SER A 45 -2.87 44.94 22.54
CA SER A 45 -3.84 44.04 21.89
C SER A 45 -3.24 43.34 20.66
N THR A 46 -4.04 43.13 19.62
CA THR A 46 -3.72 42.29 18.46
C THR A 46 -3.12 43.06 17.29
N VAL A 47 -2.52 42.30 16.37
CA VAL A 47 -2.24 42.72 14.99
C VAL A 47 -2.93 41.73 14.05
N ASP A 48 -3.93 42.19 13.30
CA ASP A 48 -4.66 41.38 12.32
C ASP A 48 -4.51 42.02 10.92
N LEU A 49 -3.82 41.32 10.01
CA LEU A 49 -3.56 41.77 8.64
C LEU A 49 -4.23 40.83 7.63
N LEU A 50 -5.03 41.39 6.73
CA LEU A 50 -5.66 40.67 5.63
C LEU A 50 -5.31 41.33 4.29
N ALA A 51 -4.51 40.66 3.47
CA ALA A 51 -4.12 41.13 2.15
C ALA A 51 -4.72 40.25 1.04
N ALA A 52 -5.29 40.88 0.02
CA ALA A 52 -5.75 40.19 -1.18
C ALA A 52 -4.58 39.61 -1.99
N SER A 53 -3.44 40.31 -2.05
CA SER A 53 -2.19 39.82 -2.67
C SER A 53 -1.23 39.32 -1.59
N GLY A 54 -0.10 40.01 -1.32
CA GLY A 54 0.93 39.58 -0.36
C GLY A 54 1.04 40.43 0.91
N ILE A 55 1.78 39.94 1.89
CA ILE A 55 2.19 40.72 3.07
C ILE A 55 3.71 40.76 3.10
N THR A 56 4.28 41.96 3.13
CA THR A 56 5.72 42.17 3.37
C THR A 56 5.89 43.06 4.59
N ALA A 57 6.58 42.56 5.62
CA ALA A 57 6.96 43.33 6.81
C ALA A 57 8.41 43.03 7.19
N SER A 58 9.07 43.88 7.99
CA SER A 58 10.26 43.45 8.73
C SER A 58 9.82 42.85 10.05
N ASN A 59 9.19 43.65 10.92
CA ASN A 59 8.82 43.21 12.26
C ASN A 59 7.31 43.38 12.51
N VAL A 60 6.68 42.35 13.06
CA VAL A 60 5.28 42.37 13.51
C VAL A 60 5.21 41.94 14.96
N SER A 61 4.85 42.86 15.85
CA SER A 61 4.76 42.59 17.29
C SER A 61 3.40 42.97 17.85
N ALA A 62 2.81 42.06 18.62
CA ALA A 62 1.59 42.30 19.38
C ALA A 62 1.79 41.85 20.83
N ASN A 63 1.11 42.53 21.76
CA ASN A 63 1.01 42.02 23.12
C ASN A 63 0.11 40.78 23.16
N ASP A 64 -1.04 40.82 22.47
CA ASP A 64 -1.96 39.68 22.29
C ASP A 64 -1.67 38.98 20.95
N ALA A 65 -2.68 38.52 20.20
CA ALA A 65 -2.50 37.70 18.99
C ALA A 65 -1.91 38.47 17.78
N VAL A 66 -1.15 37.74 16.95
CA VAL A 66 -0.79 38.18 15.58
C VAL A 66 -1.45 37.24 14.57
N ARG A 67 -2.22 37.78 13.63
CA ARG A 67 -2.84 37.00 12.53
C ARG A 67 -2.55 37.65 11.20
N LEU A 68 -1.87 36.91 10.32
CA LEU A 68 -1.52 37.37 8.97
C LEU A 68 -2.17 36.44 7.94
N THR A 69 -3.00 36.99 7.08
CA THR A 69 -3.63 36.25 5.98
C THR A 69 -3.34 36.91 4.63
N SER A 70 -2.72 36.15 3.73
CA SER A 70 -2.45 36.53 2.34
C SER A 70 -3.21 35.60 1.41
N ARG A 71 -4.20 36.11 0.67
CA ARG A 71 -5.11 35.30 -0.15
C ARG A 71 -4.59 34.96 -1.56
N GLY A 72 -3.61 35.72 -2.07
CA GLY A 72 -3.16 35.59 -3.45
C GLY A 72 -1.66 35.47 -3.64
N ASN A 73 -0.85 35.65 -2.57
CA ASN A 73 0.60 35.60 -2.68
C ASN A 73 1.23 35.18 -1.33
N SER A 74 2.45 35.62 -1.10
CA SER A 74 3.34 35.19 -0.03
C SER A 74 3.26 36.11 1.19
N ILE A 75 3.65 35.57 2.35
CA ILE A 75 3.95 36.34 3.56
C ILE A 75 5.47 36.36 3.74
N ASN A 76 6.07 37.55 3.62
CA ASN A 76 7.50 37.77 3.78
C ASN A 76 7.74 38.68 4.99
N THR A 77 8.27 38.11 6.08
CA THR A 77 8.60 38.86 7.30
C THR A 77 9.99 38.53 7.83
N GLN A 78 10.53 39.34 8.74
CA GLN A 78 11.71 38.95 9.52
C GLN A 78 11.23 38.37 10.86
N ASP A 79 10.76 39.21 11.77
CA ASP A 79 10.40 38.77 13.13
C ASP A 79 8.92 38.97 13.42
N ILE A 80 8.28 37.92 13.94
CA ILE A 80 6.90 37.95 14.41
C ILE A 80 6.87 37.58 15.89
N THR A 81 6.23 38.41 16.72
CA THR A 81 6.14 38.18 18.16
C THR A 81 4.74 38.42 18.71
N SER A 82 4.19 37.41 19.41
CA SER A 82 3.03 37.55 20.30
C SER A 82 3.44 37.33 21.75
N LYS A 83 3.24 38.34 22.61
CA LYS A 83 3.71 38.27 24.01
C LYS A 83 2.87 37.37 24.92
N THR A 84 1.56 37.30 24.69
CA THR A 84 0.65 36.56 25.60
C THR A 84 -0.18 35.48 24.91
N SER A 85 -0.19 35.44 23.57
CA SER A 85 -1.21 34.73 22.81
C SER A 85 -0.62 34.05 21.56
N VAL A 86 -1.45 33.84 20.53
CA VAL A 86 -1.11 33.03 19.34
C VAL A 86 -0.46 33.82 18.21
N VAL A 87 0.23 33.10 17.33
CA VAL A 87 0.62 33.57 15.99
C VAL A 87 -0.01 32.65 14.95
N ASN A 88 -0.84 33.20 14.06
CA ASN A 88 -1.46 32.46 12.97
C ASN A 88 -1.09 33.07 11.61
N LEU A 89 -0.44 32.29 10.75
CA LEU A 89 -0.06 32.71 9.40
C LEU A 89 -0.75 31.81 8.37
N LEU A 90 -1.41 32.43 7.40
CA LEU A 90 -2.04 31.73 6.28
C LEU A 90 -1.69 32.44 4.97
N ALA A 91 -0.99 31.75 4.08
CA ALA A 91 -0.64 32.27 2.76
C ALA A 91 -1.08 31.32 1.65
N ALA A 92 -1.51 31.88 0.52
CA ALA A 92 -1.76 31.11 -0.70
C ALA A 92 -0.44 30.59 -1.32
N ALA A 93 0.64 31.37 -1.23
CA ALA A 93 1.98 31.01 -1.71
C ALA A 93 2.98 30.89 -0.55
N ASP A 94 4.23 31.33 -0.72
CA ASP A 94 5.30 31.10 0.25
C ASP A 94 5.06 31.81 1.58
N ILE A 95 5.58 31.23 2.66
CA ILE A 95 5.78 31.92 3.92
C ILE A 95 7.27 31.95 4.21
N ALA A 96 7.89 33.12 4.08
CA ALA A 96 9.28 33.35 4.43
C ALA A 96 9.37 34.23 5.68
N THR A 97 9.95 33.69 6.75
CA THR A 97 10.17 34.40 8.02
C THR A 97 11.61 34.21 8.51
N THR A 98 12.08 35.04 9.43
CA THR A 98 13.30 34.75 10.19
C THR A 98 12.94 34.09 11.51
N ASN A 99 12.13 34.75 12.35
CA ASN A 99 11.72 34.22 13.64
C ASN A 99 10.22 34.37 13.86
N ILE A 100 9.60 33.34 14.42
CA ILE A 100 8.23 33.38 14.93
C ILE A 100 8.26 32.98 16.39
N GLU A 101 7.80 33.87 17.26
CA GLU A 101 7.77 33.64 18.70
C GLU A 101 6.39 33.98 19.26
N ALA A 102 5.78 33.04 19.97
CA ALA A 102 4.50 33.24 20.63
C ALA A 102 4.52 32.67 22.05
N ASN A 103 3.80 33.30 22.97
CA ASN A 103 3.54 32.67 24.26
C ASN A 103 2.50 31.54 24.13
N GLY A 104 1.48 31.72 23.29
CA GLY A 104 0.49 30.72 22.92
C GLY A 104 0.88 29.91 21.67
N ALA A 105 -0.11 29.30 21.02
CA ALA A 105 0.11 28.43 19.87
C ALA A 105 0.66 29.18 18.65
N VAL A 106 1.49 28.49 17.86
CA VAL A 106 1.95 28.97 16.56
C VAL A 106 1.38 28.07 15.47
N GLN A 107 0.61 28.65 14.56
CA GLN A 107 0.04 27.97 13.40
C GLN A 107 0.53 28.64 12.12
N VAL A 108 1.16 27.87 11.22
CA VAL A 108 1.68 28.38 9.95
C VAL A 108 1.22 27.48 8.82
N THR A 109 0.49 28.03 7.86
CA THR A 109 -0.06 27.27 6.73
C THR A 109 0.23 27.95 5.41
N SER A 110 0.95 27.26 4.52
CA SER A 110 1.08 27.61 3.10
C SER A 110 0.24 26.64 2.26
N GLN A 111 -0.76 27.17 1.56
CA GLN A 111 -1.76 26.36 0.85
C GLN A 111 -1.27 25.80 -0.49
N GLY A 112 -0.33 26.48 -1.16
CA GLY A 112 0.13 26.09 -2.50
C GLY A 112 1.64 26.10 -2.67
N SER A 113 2.42 26.41 -1.64
CA SER A 113 3.86 26.58 -1.77
C SER A 113 4.62 26.24 -0.49
N SER A 114 5.84 26.76 -0.34
CA SER A 114 6.79 26.34 0.69
C SER A 114 6.76 27.24 1.93
N ILE A 115 7.28 26.71 3.04
CA ILE A 115 7.53 27.47 4.27
C ILE A 115 9.03 27.50 4.54
N ASN A 116 9.58 28.70 4.73
CA ASN A 116 10.96 28.92 5.13
C ASN A 116 11.00 29.80 6.38
N SER A 117 11.59 29.29 7.47
CA SER A 117 11.84 30.07 8.68
C SER A 117 13.18 29.68 9.31
N LYS A 118 13.79 30.54 10.12
CA LYS A 118 14.87 30.06 10.99
C LYS A 118 14.27 29.42 12.24
N ASN A 119 13.53 30.19 13.03
CA ASN A 119 13.08 29.74 14.34
C ASN A 119 11.56 29.84 14.47
N ILE A 120 10.92 28.78 14.95
CA ILE A 120 9.51 28.76 15.35
C ILE A 120 9.41 28.32 16.81
N ILE A 121 8.99 29.22 17.68
CA ILE A 121 9.00 29.03 19.13
C ILE A 121 7.62 29.32 19.73
N SER A 122 7.03 28.32 20.41
CA SER A 122 5.89 28.50 21.31
C SER A 122 6.32 28.31 22.77
N LYS A 123 6.20 29.34 23.61
CA LYS A 123 6.69 29.29 25.00
C LYS A 123 5.77 28.54 25.95
N ALA A 124 4.50 28.34 25.63
CA ALA A 124 3.54 27.68 26.52
C ALA A 124 2.53 26.77 25.81
N SER A 125 2.62 26.59 24.49
CA SER A 125 1.61 25.85 23.71
C SER A 125 2.22 25.14 22.51
N THR A 126 1.41 24.81 21.50
CA THR A 126 1.75 23.98 20.35
C THR A 126 2.43 24.76 19.23
N VAL A 127 3.12 24.00 18.35
CA VAL A 127 3.53 24.46 17.02
C VAL A 127 2.90 23.53 15.98
N ASP A 128 2.16 24.09 15.03
CA ASP A 128 1.60 23.36 13.89
C ASP A 128 2.00 24.07 12.59
N VAL A 129 2.77 23.38 11.74
CA VAL A 129 3.29 23.90 10.48
C VAL A 129 2.88 22.97 9.36
N SER A 130 2.14 23.51 8.38
CA SER A 130 1.64 22.76 7.24
C SER A 130 1.95 23.47 5.92
N SER A 131 2.55 22.77 4.97
CA SER A 131 2.89 23.29 3.65
C SER A 131 2.49 22.29 2.58
N ALA A 132 1.95 22.77 1.46
CA ALA A 132 1.70 21.94 0.28
C ALA A 132 2.99 21.46 -0.43
N GLN A 133 4.13 22.10 -0.16
CA GLN A 133 5.44 21.75 -0.72
C GLN A 133 6.47 21.53 0.39
N ASP A 134 7.59 22.25 0.35
CA ASP A 134 8.72 22.05 1.26
C ASP A 134 8.59 22.87 2.54
N ILE A 135 9.05 22.29 3.65
CA ILE A 135 9.26 22.99 4.91
C ILE A 135 10.77 23.05 5.17
N THR A 136 11.32 24.26 5.24
CA THR A 136 12.73 24.50 5.61
C THR A 136 12.79 25.33 6.89
N LEU A 137 13.29 24.72 7.98
CA LEU A 137 13.40 25.33 9.30
C LEU A 137 14.83 25.18 9.84
N LYS A 138 15.27 26.04 10.76
CA LYS A 138 16.52 25.80 11.52
C LYS A 138 16.27 25.27 12.92
N GLN A 139 15.21 25.70 13.59
CA GLN A 139 14.87 25.24 14.93
C GLN A 139 13.37 25.37 15.18
N VAL A 140 12.81 24.36 15.85
CA VAL A 140 11.43 24.38 16.34
C VAL A 140 11.41 24.03 17.82
N ALA A 141 10.75 24.85 18.64
CA ALA A 141 10.63 24.58 20.06
C ALA A 141 9.23 24.92 20.58
N ALA A 142 8.65 24.01 21.35
CA ALA A 142 7.33 24.18 21.95
C ALA A 142 7.30 23.62 23.38
N LYS A 143 6.43 24.18 24.23
CA LYS A 143 6.03 23.55 25.50
C LYS A 143 4.79 22.66 25.37
N GLY A 144 4.10 22.70 24.23
CA GLY A 144 3.07 21.78 23.79
C GLY A 144 3.55 20.88 22.65
N PRO A 145 2.65 20.06 22.06
CA PRO A 145 2.98 19.22 20.91
C PRO A 145 3.48 20.02 19.69
N VAL A 146 4.35 19.39 18.91
CA VAL A 146 4.85 19.91 17.63
C VAL A 146 4.39 19.03 16.48
N LYS A 147 3.76 19.63 15.48
CA LYS A 147 3.35 18.97 14.24
C LYS A 147 3.93 19.70 13.03
N LEU A 148 4.66 18.97 12.19
CA LEU A 148 5.17 19.43 10.91
C LEU A 148 4.59 18.53 9.80
N THR A 149 3.97 19.12 8.78
CA THR A 149 3.36 18.38 7.66
C THR A 149 3.72 19.05 6.33
N GLY A 150 4.59 18.41 5.56
CA GLY A 150 5.05 18.90 4.25
C GLY A 150 4.53 18.02 3.12
N GLY A 151 3.97 18.62 2.07
CA GLY A 151 3.53 17.90 0.88
C GLY A 151 4.67 17.32 0.06
N ASN A 152 5.89 17.88 0.16
CA ASN A 152 7.11 17.34 -0.45
C ASN A 152 8.14 16.95 0.60
N SER A 153 9.18 17.78 0.86
CA SER A 153 10.25 17.45 1.80
C SER A 153 10.24 18.36 3.04
N ILE A 154 10.65 17.82 4.18
CA ILE A 154 10.91 18.59 5.40
C ILE A 154 12.40 18.57 5.69
N THR A 155 13.01 19.76 5.78
CA THR A 155 14.36 19.95 6.32
C THR A 155 14.26 20.86 7.53
N THR A 156 14.59 20.36 8.71
CA THR A 156 14.65 21.15 9.95
C THR A 156 15.93 20.86 10.72
N GLY A 157 16.38 21.79 11.57
CA GLY A 157 17.32 21.45 12.64
C GLY A 157 16.59 20.80 13.80
N ASP A 158 16.97 21.14 15.03
CA ASP A 158 16.43 20.51 16.23
C ASP A 158 14.94 20.85 16.44
N VAL A 159 14.18 19.84 16.87
CA VAL A 159 12.77 19.95 17.24
C VAL A 159 12.61 19.53 18.69
N THR A 160 12.08 20.42 19.54
CA THR A 160 11.92 20.18 20.97
C THR A 160 10.48 20.38 21.43
N ALA A 161 9.92 19.37 22.08
CA ALA A 161 8.58 19.37 22.70
C ALA A 161 8.62 18.62 24.04
N LEU A 162 9.20 19.24 25.08
CA LEU A 162 9.51 18.55 26.34
C LEU A 162 8.27 17.93 27.00
N GLY A 163 8.23 16.60 27.10
CA GLY A 163 7.11 15.83 27.62
C GLY A 163 5.86 15.82 26.74
N GLN A 164 5.96 16.22 25.47
CA GLN A 164 4.85 16.37 24.53
C GLN A 164 5.21 15.75 23.17
N ASP A 165 4.20 15.41 22.39
CA ASP A 165 4.41 14.66 21.15
C ASP A 165 5.08 15.51 20.05
N ILE A 166 5.95 14.87 19.27
CA ILE A 166 6.48 15.37 18.00
C ILE A 166 5.91 14.48 16.88
N THR A 167 5.30 15.12 15.88
CA THR A 167 4.88 14.45 14.64
C THR A 167 5.46 15.18 13.44
N VAL A 168 6.23 14.49 12.61
CA VAL A 168 6.81 15.01 11.37
C VAL A 168 6.39 14.11 10.22
N LYS A 169 5.61 14.65 9.29
CA LYS A 169 5.09 13.91 8.14
C LYS A 169 5.44 14.59 6.83
N SER A 170 5.96 13.84 5.87
CA SER A 170 6.38 14.38 4.57
C SER A 170 5.93 13.50 3.42
N GLY A 171 5.46 14.11 2.33
CA GLY A 171 5.13 13.39 1.08
C GLY A 171 6.34 12.83 0.33
N ASN A 172 7.57 13.12 0.77
CA ASN A 172 8.82 12.69 0.15
C ASN A 172 9.90 12.35 1.17
N LYS A 173 10.81 13.28 1.52
CA LYS A 173 11.93 13.03 2.45
C LYS A 173 11.85 13.89 3.70
N ILE A 174 12.36 13.35 4.81
CA ILE A 174 12.55 14.09 6.05
C ILE A 174 14.04 14.14 6.39
N LYS A 175 14.54 15.35 6.67
CA LYS A 175 15.84 15.58 7.31
C LYS A 175 15.65 16.46 8.55
N THR A 176 15.97 15.95 9.73
CA THR A 176 15.90 16.72 10.98
C THR A 176 17.24 16.74 11.73
N GLY A 177 17.40 17.73 12.62
CA GLY A 177 18.34 17.62 13.73
C GLY A 177 17.82 16.64 14.78
N ASN A 178 18.12 16.91 16.05
CA ASN A 178 17.64 16.09 17.16
C ASN A 178 16.13 16.28 17.37
N LEU A 179 15.45 15.19 17.73
CA LEU A 179 14.04 15.19 18.13
C LEU A 179 13.96 14.91 19.63
N THR A 180 13.53 15.89 20.42
CA THR A 180 13.55 15.79 21.88
C THR A 180 12.17 15.99 22.47
N THR A 181 11.61 14.91 23.00
CA THR A 181 10.35 14.90 23.78
C THR A 181 10.58 14.49 25.23
N SER A 182 11.83 14.29 25.63
CA SER A 182 12.19 13.86 26.96
C SER A 182 11.76 14.84 28.05
N SER A 183 11.54 14.30 29.25
CA SER A 183 11.02 15.07 30.37
C SER A 183 11.47 14.52 31.72
N THR A 184 11.83 15.43 32.62
CA THR A 184 12.23 15.09 34.00
C THR A 184 11.10 15.20 35.01
N THR A 185 9.94 15.75 34.61
CA THR A 185 8.83 16.07 35.54
C THR A 185 7.52 15.34 35.22
N GLN A 186 7.44 14.71 34.05
CA GLN A 186 6.29 13.98 33.51
C GLN A 186 6.77 12.98 32.45
N SER A 187 5.86 12.14 31.93
CA SER A 187 6.15 11.20 30.84
C SER A 187 6.78 11.91 29.63
N GLY A 188 7.64 11.19 28.92
CA GLY A 188 8.15 11.60 27.62
C GLY A 188 7.03 11.59 26.58
N GLY A 189 7.13 12.46 25.58
CA GLY A 189 6.18 12.49 24.46
C GLY A 189 6.53 11.51 23.36
N ASN A 190 5.54 11.08 22.58
CA ASN A 190 5.76 10.20 21.45
C ASN A 190 6.43 10.94 20.28
N VAL A 191 7.22 10.22 19.49
CA VAL A 191 7.87 10.72 18.28
C VAL A 191 7.39 9.89 17.09
N VAL A 192 6.71 10.53 16.14
CA VAL A 192 6.26 9.91 14.90
C VAL A 192 6.90 10.62 13.72
N VAL A 193 7.69 9.89 12.93
CA VAL A 193 8.36 10.40 11.73
C VAL A 193 7.96 9.52 10.55
N GLU A 194 7.16 10.08 9.65
CA GLU A 194 6.63 9.36 8.48
C GLU A 194 7.03 10.11 7.21
N ALA A 195 7.74 9.44 6.32
CA ALA A 195 8.11 9.99 5.01
C ALA A 195 7.83 8.95 3.94
N VAL A 196 7.58 9.38 2.71
CA VAL A 196 7.39 8.40 1.63
C VAL A 196 8.72 7.76 1.22
N GLN A 197 9.81 8.50 1.09
CA GLN A 197 11.08 7.94 0.58
C GLN A 197 12.05 7.60 1.70
N ALA A 198 12.57 8.60 2.41
CA ALA A 198 13.67 8.39 3.34
C ALA A 198 13.57 9.36 4.53
N ILE A 199 14.10 8.91 5.67
CA ILE A 199 14.17 9.68 6.90
C ILE A 199 15.61 9.72 7.36
N ALA A 200 16.13 10.94 7.58
CA ALA A 200 17.39 11.19 8.24
C ALA A 200 17.17 12.10 9.45
N THR A 201 17.42 11.62 10.66
CA THR A 201 17.29 12.44 11.88
C THR A 201 18.60 12.43 12.68
N GLY A 202 18.77 13.43 13.52
CA GLY A 202 19.77 13.37 14.60
C GLY A 202 19.39 12.32 15.66
N ASN A 203 19.74 12.60 16.90
CA ASN A 203 19.35 11.75 18.02
C ASN A 203 17.88 11.95 18.37
N ILE A 204 17.20 10.87 18.76
CA ILE A 204 15.84 10.90 19.26
C ILE A 204 15.86 10.61 20.76
N ASP A 205 15.30 11.51 21.55
CA ASP A 205 15.23 11.37 23.00
C ASP A 205 13.79 11.58 23.48
N SER A 206 13.11 10.46 23.76
CA SER A 206 11.77 10.38 24.32
C SER A 206 11.76 9.88 25.77
N SER A 207 12.92 9.90 26.41
CA SER A 207 13.11 9.37 27.77
C SER A 207 12.34 10.14 28.84
N SER A 208 12.16 9.53 30.01
CA SER A 208 11.57 10.21 31.16
C SER A 208 12.22 9.87 32.49
N SER A 209 12.37 10.87 33.36
CA SER A 209 12.74 10.63 34.76
C SER A 209 11.52 10.28 35.63
N VAL A 210 10.34 10.80 35.25
CA VAL A 210 9.07 10.65 35.98
C VAL A 210 8.01 10.17 35.00
N GLY A 211 7.40 9.01 35.24
CA GLY A 211 6.40 8.44 34.33
C GLY A 211 6.99 7.56 33.24
N ASN A 212 6.26 7.41 32.14
CA ASN A 212 6.65 6.53 31.02
C ASN A 212 7.46 7.31 29.99
N ALA A 213 8.37 6.63 29.29
CA ALA A 213 8.99 7.19 28.10
C ALA A 213 8.00 7.17 26.92
N GLY A 214 8.24 8.04 25.93
CA GLY A 214 7.42 8.11 24.72
C GLY A 214 7.83 7.06 23.69
N ASN A 215 6.86 6.57 22.94
CA ASN A 215 7.10 5.65 21.83
C ASN A 215 7.72 6.39 20.64
N VAL A 216 8.54 5.69 19.86
CA VAL A 216 9.18 6.19 18.66
C VAL A 216 8.75 5.33 17.47
N THR A 217 8.19 5.95 16.44
CA THR A 217 7.78 5.29 15.20
C THR A 217 8.41 6.00 14.01
N ILE A 218 9.14 5.24 13.19
CA ILE A 218 9.82 5.74 11.98
C ILE A 218 9.48 4.82 10.82
N ASP A 219 8.90 5.37 9.77
CA ASP A 219 8.34 4.56 8.68
C ASP A 219 8.53 5.24 7.31
N PRO A 220 9.66 5.01 6.61
CA PRO A 220 9.83 5.36 5.21
C PRO A 220 9.99 4.15 4.28
N LEU A 221 9.67 4.35 2.99
CA LEU A 221 9.73 3.26 2.02
C LEU A 221 11.14 2.87 1.56
N GLU A 222 12.19 3.64 1.88
CA GLU A 222 13.59 3.34 1.53
C GLU A 222 14.46 3.23 2.79
N ASP A 223 15.29 4.23 3.07
CA ASP A 223 16.31 4.19 4.12
C ASP A 223 15.88 5.00 5.36
N ILE A 224 16.26 4.48 6.54
CA ILE A 224 16.28 5.19 7.82
C ILE A 224 17.74 5.47 8.19
N GLU A 225 18.05 6.72 8.50
CA GLU A 225 19.30 7.15 9.12
C GLU A 225 18.98 7.93 10.40
N VAL A 226 19.43 7.44 11.55
CA VAL A 226 19.17 8.05 12.86
C VAL A 226 20.48 8.07 13.64
N GLY A 227 20.66 9.01 14.56
CA GLY A 227 21.79 9.00 15.48
C GLY A 227 21.69 7.81 16.46
N TYR A 228 20.96 8.01 17.56
CA TYR A 228 20.53 6.96 18.48
C TYR A 228 19.07 7.22 18.92
N VAL A 229 18.43 6.24 19.55
CA VAL A 229 17.11 6.39 20.17
C VAL A 229 17.19 6.10 21.68
N ASN A 230 16.90 7.11 22.50
CA ASN A 230 16.73 6.97 23.94
C ASN A 230 15.24 7.02 24.29
N ALA A 231 14.66 5.86 24.60
CA ALA A 231 13.28 5.69 25.05
C ALA A 231 13.23 5.11 26.48
N GLU A 232 14.21 5.46 27.32
CA GLU A 232 14.33 4.96 28.70
C GLU A 232 13.39 5.68 29.68
N ALA A 233 12.85 4.95 30.67
CA ALA A 233 12.03 5.47 31.74
C ALA A 233 12.60 5.12 33.12
N MET A 234 13.09 6.11 33.86
CA MET A 234 13.66 5.90 35.20
C MET A 234 12.62 5.47 36.25
N SER A 235 11.34 5.86 36.08
CA SER A 235 10.27 5.54 37.02
C SER A 235 8.94 5.19 36.34
N GLY A 236 9.01 4.35 35.31
CA GLY A 236 7.85 3.90 34.55
C GLY A 236 8.16 2.81 33.53
N ILE A 237 7.36 2.79 32.48
CA ILE A 237 7.50 1.87 31.35
C ILE A 237 8.36 2.56 30.27
N GLY A 238 9.35 1.85 29.74
CA GLY A 238 10.15 2.31 28.61
C GLY A 238 9.31 2.39 27.33
N GLY A 239 9.69 3.27 26.40
CA GLY A 239 8.95 3.50 25.16
C GLY A 239 9.25 2.42 24.12
N ASN A 240 8.25 2.04 23.34
CA ASN A 240 8.45 1.16 22.20
C ASN A 240 9.16 1.91 21.08
N VAL A 241 10.07 1.24 20.38
CA VAL A 241 10.78 1.76 19.21
C VAL A 241 10.48 0.88 18.02
N THR A 242 9.76 1.42 17.05
CA THR A 242 9.41 0.73 15.81
C THR A 242 10.01 1.48 14.62
N MET A 243 10.85 0.79 13.86
CA MET A 243 11.43 1.30 12.62
C MET A 243 11.13 0.34 11.48
N THR A 244 10.53 0.84 10.41
CA THR A 244 10.25 0.05 9.20
C THR A 244 10.86 0.76 8.01
N ALA A 245 11.92 0.19 7.43
CA ALA A 245 12.61 0.72 6.27
C ALA A 245 12.49 -0.28 5.11
N GLY A 246 12.15 0.20 3.90
CA GLY A 246 12.11 -0.67 2.73
C GLY A 246 13.49 -1.13 2.23
N ARG A 247 14.58 -0.54 2.72
CA ARG A 247 15.96 -0.92 2.37
C ARG A 247 16.85 -1.12 3.59
N HIS A 248 17.40 -0.05 4.17
CA HIS A 248 18.36 -0.16 5.28
C HIS A 248 18.01 0.75 6.45
N ILE A 249 18.41 0.32 7.64
CA ILE A 249 18.37 1.11 8.87
C ILE A 249 19.82 1.37 9.29
N ARG A 250 20.19 2.62 9.53
CA ARG A 250 21.52 3.03 10.02
C ARG A 250 21.40 3.86 11.29
N LEU A 251 21.90 3.32 12.40
CA LEU A 251 21.96 4.03 13.68
C LEU A 251 23.41 4.43 13.96
N ASN A 252 23.76 5.68 13.65
CA ASN A 252 25.15 6.11 13.50
C ASN A 252 25.86 6.52 14.80
N ASN A 253 25.12 6.66 15.90
CA ASN A 253 25.66 7.09 17.19
C ASN A 253 25.33 6.09 18.30
N THR A 254 25.99 6.29 19.45
CA THR A 254 25.71 5.59 20.70
C THR A 254 25.50 6.59 21.84
N PHE A 255 24.87 6.12 22.91
CA PHE A 255 24.81 6.78 24.20
C PHE A 255 24.95 5.75 25.31
N ARG A 256 25.34 6.20 26.51
CA ARG A 256 25.43 5.31 27.67
C ARG A 256 24.03 5.06 28.23
N SER A 257 23.55 3.83 28.10
CA SER A 257 22.23 3.40 28.59
C SER A 257 22.17 3.32 30.12
N ALA A 258 20.98 3.14 30.67
CA ALA A 258 20.77 2.86 32.10
C ALA A 258 21.45 1.56 32.58
N SER A 259 21.68 0.59 31.70
CA SER A 259 22.46 -0.63 32.01
C SER A 259 23.98 -0.40 31.99
N SER A 260 24.44 0.81 31.65
CA SER A 260 25.85 1.20 31.43
C SER A 260 26.53 0.65 30.17
N ASP A 261 25.75 0.15 29.23
CA ASP A 261 26.23 -0.26 27.90
C ASP A 261 26.23 0.93 26.93
N ASP A 262 27.08 0.90 25.90
CA ASP A 262 27.05 1.89 24.82
C ASP A 262 26.01 1.45 23.77
N ALA A 263 24.82 2.04 23.84
CA ALA A 263 23.65 1.62 23.09
C ALA A 263 23.32 2.59 21.93
N SER A 264 22.86 2.06 20.81
CA SER A 264 22.22 2.83 19.74
C SER A 264 20.70 2.94 19.92
N ILE A 265 20.07 1.97 20.59
CA ILE A 265 18.68 2.03 21.06
C ILE A 265 18.63 1.53 22.49
N SER A 266 17.96 2.25 23.39
CA SER A 266 17.58 1.71 24.70
C SER A 266 16.13 2.02 25.05
N THR A 267 15.42 1.02 25.54
CA THR A 267 14.01 1.07 25.95
C THR A 267 13.82 0.65 27.42
N ILE A 268 14.87 0.72 28.24
CA ILE A 268 14.83 0.30 29.65
C ILE A 268 13.75 1.08 30.40
N GLY A 269 12.85 0.36 31.07
CA GLY A 269 11.90 0.94 32.03
C GLY A 269 12.01 0.28 33.39
N SER A 270 11.87 1.07 34.46
CA SER A 270 11.91 0.54 35.84
C SER A 270 10.75 -0.42 36.18
N ILE A 271 9.62 -0.31 35.47
CA ILE A 271 8.46 -1.20 35.62
C ILE A 271 8.51 -2.32 34.58
N ARG A 272 8.70 -1.92 33.31
CA ARG A 272 8.80 -2.81 32.15
C ARG A 272 9.52 -2.05 31.03
N SER A 273 10.37 -2.74 30.28
CA SER A 273 11.01 -2.17 29.10
C SER A 273 10.07 -2.09 27.90
N GLY A 274 10.28 -1.12 27.03
CA GLY A 274 9.58 -1.02 25.75
C GLY A 274 10.14 -2.00 24.72
N GLU A 275 9.38 -2.30 23.70
CA GLU A 275 9.78 -3.22 22.62
C GLU A 275 10.71 -2.53 21.61
N ILE A 276 11.60 -3.30 21.00
CA ILE A 276 12.38 -2.84 19.84
C ILE A 276 11.96 -3.69 18.62
N THR A 277 11.40 -3.05 17.60
CA THR A 277 10.98 -3.67 16.35
C THR A 277 11.69 -2.97 15.18
N LEU A 278 12.56 -3.68 14.46
CA LEU A 278 13.29 -3.15 13.30
C LEU A 278 13.01 -4.01 12.07
N ASN A 279 12.27 -3.48 11.10
CA ASN A 279 12.02 -4.13 9.81
C ASN A 279 12.88 -3.45 8.73
N HIS A 280 13.70 -4.22 8.02
CA HIS A 280 14.55 -3.69 6.94
C HIS A 280 14.52 -4.59 5.69
N GLY A 281 14.73 -4.01 4.50
CA GLY A 281 14.78 -4.72 3.22
C GLY A 281 16.14 -5.33 2.84
N GLY A 282 17.18 -5.16 3.66
CA GLY A 282 18.55 -5.61 3.35
C GLY A 282 18.77 -7.12 3.15
N GLY A 283 17.89 -7.98 3.68
CA GLY A 283 17.95 -9.43 3.47
C GLY A 283 19.27 -10.09 3.90
N THR A 284 19.60 -11.24 3.29
CA THR A 284 20.88 -11.93 3.50
C THR A 284 22.07 -11.26 2.81
N ALA A 285 21.82 -10.41 1.82
CA ALA A 285 22.86 -9.70 1.07
C ALA A 285 23.45 -8.52 1.86
N GLN A 286 22.63 -7.86 2.68
CA GLN A 286 23.02 -6.74 3.57
C GLN A 286 22.26 -6.87 4.90
N PRO A 287 22.60 -7.86 5.75
CA PRO A 287 21.93 -8.04 7.04
C PRO A 287 22.14 -6.81 7.94
N PHE A 288 21.23 -6.59 8.88
CA PHE A 288 21.42 -5.59 9.92
C PHE A 288 22.50 -6.05 10.90
N GLN A 289 23.60 -5.29 10.98
CA GLN A 289 24.76 -5.59 11.80
C GLN A 289 24.82 -4.69 13.03
N VAL A 290 24.73 -5.29 14.22
CA VAL A 290 24.92 -4.56 15.48
C VAL A 290 26.41 -4.29 15.67
N GLY A 291 26.78 -3.02 15.82
CA GLY A 291 28.18 -2.57 15.85
C GLY A 291 28.73 -2.08 14.50
N ASN A 292 27.98 -2.18 13.41
CA ASN A 292 28.35 -1.63 12.10
C ASN A 292 27.18 -0.93 11.39
N ALA A 293 27.12 0.40 11.52
CA ALA A 293 26.09 1.22 10.88
C ALA A 293 26.39 1.65 9.43
N GLN A 294 27.50 1.19 8.81
CA GLN A 294 27.92 1.73 7.51
C GLN A 294 26.94 1.42 6.37
N THR A 295 26.37 0.22 6.34
CA THR A 295 25.49 -0.25 5.26
C THR A 295 24.07 -0.48 5.75
N ASN A 296 23.90 -1.35 6.76
CA ASN A 296 22.65 -1.65 7.44
C ASN A 296 22.98 -2.17 8.84
N GLY A 297 22.65 -1.43 9.90
CA GLY A 297 23.07 -1.77 11.24
C GLY A 297 23.09 -0.62 12.24
N SER A 298 23.62 -0.89 13.43
CA SER A 298 23.77 0.08 14.52
C SER A 298 25.23 0.28 14.92
N ALA A 299 25.57 1.44 15.46
CA ALA A 299 26.93 1.73 15.92
C ALA A 299 27.26 1.06 17.27
N GLY A 300 26.25 0.83 18.11
CA GLY A 300 26.35 0.14 19.39
C GLY A 300 25.17 -0.79 19.63
N ASP A 301 25.02 -1.20 20.89
CA ASP A 301 24.11 -2.27 21.27
C ASP A 301 22.62 -1.86 21.17
N LEU A 302 21.74 -2.85 21.09
CA LEU A 302 20.29 -2.64 21.23
C LEU A 302 19.87 -3.17 22.61
N VAL A 303 19.33 -2.30 23.46
CA VAL A 303 19.14 -2.58 24.88
C VAL A 303 17.66 -2.52 25.27
N GLN A 304 17.15 -3.62 25.81
CA GLN A 304 15.78 -3.79 26.28
C GLN A 304 15.78 -4.44 27.67
N GLY A 305 15.81 -3.65 28.73
CA GLY A 305 15.84 -4.18 30.09
C GLY A 305 17.07 -5.05 30.33
N ASP A 306 16.85 -6.32 30.69
CA ASP A 306 17.91 -7.31 30.91
C ASP A 306 18.39 -7.97 29.60
N ILE A 307 17.74 -7.67 28.47
CA ILE A 307 18.11 -8.19 27.14
C ILE A 307 18.98 -7.14 26.45
N THR A 308 20.19 -7.54 26.10
CA THR A 308 21.10 -6.73 25.26
C THR A 308 21.41 -7.56 24.02
N ILE A 309 21.16 -6.99 22.84
CA ILE A 309 21.69 -7.51 21.59
C ILE A 309 23.04 -6.83 21.39
N PRO A 310 24.16 -7.57 21.61
CA PRO A 310 25.47 -6.95 21.63
C PRO A 310 26.03 -6.76 20.23
N THR A 311 27.00 -5.87 20.14
CA THR A 311 27.93 -5.73 19.02
C THR A 311 28.44 -7.09 18.52
N GLY A 312 28.34 -7.30 17.21
CA GLY A 312 28.68 -8.57 16.53
C GLY A 312 27.49 -9.45 16.19
N ALA A 313 26.28 -9.11 16.63
CA ALA A 313 25.05 -9.76 16.18
C ALA A 313 24.67 -9.32 14.75
N GLU A 314 24.12 -10.25 13.97
CA GLU A 314 23.67 -9.99 12.60
C GLU A 314 22.28 -10.58 12.36
N PHE A 315 21.43 -9.83 11.66
CA PHE A 315 20.05 -10.20 11.38
C PHE A 315 19.75 -10.01 9.89
N ALA A 316 19.43 -11.09 9.17
CA ALA A 316 19.05 -11.01 7.77
C ALA A 316 17.59 -10.55 7.58
N GLU A 317 16.77 -10.66 8.63
CA GLU A 317 15.34 -10.39 8.66
C GLU A 317 15.01 -9.35 9.74
N ALA A 318 13.70 -9.07 9.89
CA ALA A 318 13.20 -8.21 10.94
C ALA A 318 13.70 -8.63 12.34
N ILE A 319 14.09 -7.63 13.13
CA ILE A 319 14.36 -7.80 14.55
C ILE A 319 13.04 -7.53 15.28
N ASP A 320 12.46 -8.57 15.84
CA ASP A 320 11.30 -8.50 16.74
C ASP A 320 11.69 -9.16 18.06
N THR A 321 11.64 -8.39 19.14
CA THR A 321 12.04 -8.84 20.48
C THR A 321 10.97 -9.65 21.23
N GLU A 322 9.73 -9.72 20.72
CA GLU A 322 8.67 -10.59 21.24
C GLU A 322 7.86 -11.19 20.06
N GLU A 323 8.03 -12.48 19.73
CA GLU A 323 7.23 -13.18 18.71
C GLU A 323 5.79 -12.64 18.49
N ILE A 324 5.53 -12.09 17.28
CA ILE A 324 4.24 -12.01 16.58
C ILE A 324 3.17 -11.08 17.21
N LYS A 325 2.97 -9.89 16.59
CA LYS A 325 1.65 -9.25 16.52
C LYS A 325 1.31 -8.72 15.12
N GLU A 326 0.21 -9.27 14.61
CA GLU A 326 -0.52 -8.90 13.41
C GLU A 326 -1.17 -7.51 13.57
N PHE A 327 -0.84 -6.56 12.69
CA PHE A 327 -1.56 -5.29 12.55
C PHE A 327 -2.90 -5.54 11.83
N ARG A 328 -4.01 -5.04 12.39
CA ARG A 328 -5.35 -5.23 11.80
C ARG A 328 -5.82 -4.00 11.04
N PRO A 329 -6.51 -4.15 9.89
CA PRO A 329 -7.13 -3.05 9.15
C PRO A 329 -8.10 -2.21 9.98
N GLU A 330 -8.76 -2.79 10.97
CA GLU A 330 -9.67 -2.11 11.91
C GLU A 330 -8.99 -1.21 12.96
N ASP A 331 -7.66 -1.29 13.11
CA ASP A 331 -6.90 -0.44 14.04
C ASP A 331 -6.64 0.97 13.50
N PHE A 332 -7.08 1.27 12.27
CA PHE A 332 -6.94 2.58 11.65
C PHE A 332 -8.24 3.39 11.69
N PRO A 333 -8.24 4.59 12.28
CA PRO A 333 -9.42 5.45 12.27
C PRO A 333 -9.75 5.86 10.83
N GLN A 334 -11.03 5.72 10.46
CA GLN A 334 -11.56 6.18 9.19
C GLN A 334 -11.33 7.68 9.04
N THR A 335 -10.53 8.04 8.03
CA THR A 335 -10.34 9.45 7.65
C THR A 335 -11.28 9.80 6.51
N ILE A 336 -11.91 10.95 6.68
CA ILE A 336 -12.92 11.56 5.81
C ILE A 336 -12.32 11.79 4.42
N ILE A 337 -12.96 11.20 3.41
CA ILE A 337 -12.70 11.45 2.00
C ILE A 337 -13.29 12.81 1.65
N THR A 338 -12.44 13.79 1.31
CA THR A 338 -12.88 14.95 0.55
C THR A 338 -12.43 14.75 -0.90
N ASN A 339 -13.42 14.62 -1.78
CA ASN A 339 -13.25 14.58 -3.23
C ASN A 339 -12.52 15.85 -3.72
N ASP A 340 -11.27 15.69 -4.15
CA ASP A 340 -10.71 16.54 -5.21
C ASP A 340 -9.79 15.66 -6.07
N LEU A 341 -10.25 15.42 -7.30
CA LEU A 341 -9.54 14.68 -8.34
C LEU A 341 -8.45 15.58 -8.95
N ALA A 342 -7.19 15.20 -8.69
CA ALA A 342 -5.86 15.54 -9.26
C ALA A 342 -5.67 16.69 -10.30
N PRO A 343 -4.46 17.32 -10.31
CA PRO A 343 -3.46 16.85 -11.29
C PRO A 343 -1.99 16.79 -10.81
N GLN A 344 -1.38 15.63 -11.13
CA GLN A 344 -0.01 15.34 -11.58
C GLN A 344 1.20 15.93 -10.83
N ILE A 345 1.90 15.04 -10.10
CA ILE A 345 3.34 15.18 -9.84
C ILE A 345 4.07 14.73 -11.12
N ASN A 346 4.59 15.70 -11.88
CA ASN A 346 5.56 15.40 -12.93
C ASN A 346 6.98 15.29 -12.36
N SER A 347 7.45 14.05 -12.39
CA SER A 347 8.82 13.56 -12.51
C SER A 347 9.89 14.13 -11.57
N PHE A 348 10.11 13.44 -10.46
CA PHE A 348 11.46 12.92 -10.18
C PHE A 348 11.36 11.42 -10.00
N SER A 349 11.60 10.71 -11.09
CA SER A 349 11.79 9.27 -11.13
C SER A 349 13.05 8.93 -10.33
N VAL A 350 12.92 8.05 -9.34
CA VAL A 350 13.93 6.99 -9.26
C VAL A 350 13.48 6.02 -10.33
N ASP A 351 14.07 6.17 -11.50
CA ASP A 351 13.91 5.19 -12.57
C ASP A 351 14.60 3.92 -12.05
N PHE A 352 13.84 3.10 -11.31
CA PHE A 352 14.09 1.66 -11.35
C PHE A 352 14.21 1.34 -12.83
N PHE A 353 15.35 0.80 -13.24
CA PHE A 353 15.63 0.50 -14.63
C PHE A 353 15.83 1.74 -15.54
N ARG A 354 16.42 2.84 -15.05
CA ARG A 354 16.82 4.01 -15.89
C ARG A 354 17.64 3.65 -17.12
N ASN A 355 18.33 2.53 -17.04
CA ASN A 355 19.16 1.97 -18.10
C ASN A 355 18.54 0.72 -18.74
N ALA A 356 17.27 0.37 -18.44
CA ALA A 356 16.66 -0.80 -19.06
C ALA A 356 16.61 -0.61 -20.57
N GLN A 357 17.23 -1.56 -21.26
CA GLN A 357 17.19 -1.64 -22.70
C GLN A 357 16.28 -2.80 -23.07
N VAL A 358 15.32 -2.51 -23.93
CA VAL A 358 14.44 -3.54 -24.49
C VAL A 358 15.13 -4.09 -25.74
N GLU A 359 15.53 -5.35 -25.68
CA GLU A 359 16.05 -6.09 -26.82
C GLU A 359 14.94 -6.97 -27.40
N GLU A 360 14.63 -6.80 -28.68
CA GLU A 360 13.72 -7.68 -29.39
C GLU A 360 14.49 -8.91 -29.92
N LEU A 361 13.99 -10.09 -29.57
CA LEU A 361 14.62 -11.36 -29.91
C LEU A 361 13.71 -12.18 -30.81
N ALA A 362 14.31 -13.06 -31.63
CA ALA A 362 13.55 -14.10 -32.30
C ALA A 362 13.07 -15.14 -31.26
N ILE A 363 11.90 -15.71 -31.52
CA ILE A 363 11.38 -16.86 -30.77
C ILE A 363 10.99 -17.97 -31.74
N THR A 364 11.60 -19.13 -31.55
CA THR A 364 11.29 -20.35 -32.29
C THR A 364 10.15 -21.11 -31.65
N GLU A 365 9.49 -21.99 -32.41
CA GLU A 365 8.45 -22.86 -31.86
C GLU A 365 8.99 -23.76 -30.74
N ALA A 366 10.19 -24.30 -30.93
CA ALA A 366 10.82 -25.17 -29.93
C ALA A 366 11.08 -24.44 -28.60
N GLU A 367 11.50 -23.18 -28.65
CA GLU A 367 11.71 -22.37 -27.43
C GLU A 367 10.40 -22.10 -26.69
N LEU A 368 9.31 -21.83 -27.40
CA LEU A 368 8.02 -21.57 -26.78
C LEU A 368 7.38 -22.85 -26.22
N THR A 369 7.51 -23.98 -26.91
CA THR A 369 7.14 -25.30 -26.37
C THR A 369 7.93 -25.64 -25.10
N ASN A 370 9.23 -25.33 -25.07
CA ASN A 370 10.04 -25.54 -23.87
C ASN A 370 9.63 -24.61 -22.73
N LEU A 371 9.27 -23.36 -23.03
CA LEU A 371 8.76 -22.40 -22.05
C LEU A 371 7.44 -22.87 -21.43
N GLU A 372 6.49 -23.34 -22.25
CA GLU A 372 5.23 -23.91 -21.76
C GLU A 372 5.46 -25.13 -20.87
N ARG A 373 6.34 -26.05 -21.30
CA ARG A 373 6.72 -27.20 -20.48
C ARG A 373 7.30 -26.77 -19.13
N GLN A 374 8.18 -25.77 -19.12
CA GLN A 374 8.76 -25.24 -17.89
C GLN A 374 7.68 -24.70 -16.93
N PHE A 375 6.70 -23.95 -17.43
CA PHE A 375 5.58 -23.49 -16.61
C PHE A 375 4.72 -24.66 -16.12
N ALA A 376 4.42 -25.64 -16.97
CA ALA A 376 3.61 -26.79 -16.61
C ALA A 376 4.29 -27.69 -15.56
N ASP A 377 5.59 -27.95 -15.68
CA ASP A 377 6.35 -28.87 -14.82
C ASP A 377 6.29 -28.45 -13.34
N ASP A 378 6.35 -27.15 -13.05
CA ASP A 378 6.20 -26.58 -11.70
C ASP A 378 4.89 -27.04 -11.04
N TYR A 379 3.77 -27.04 -11.78
CA TYR A 379 2.48 -27.49 -11.28
C TYR A 379 2.33 -29.02 -11.29
N VAL A 380 2.88 -29.69 -12.32
CA VAL A 380 2.87 -31.16 -12.42
C VAL A 380 3.56 -31.78 -11.21
N GLN A 381 4.72 -31.25 -10.81
CA GLN A 381 5.45 -31.69 -9.63
C GLN A 381 4.67 -31.38 -8.35
N ARG A 382 4.17 -30.14 -8.22
CA ARG A 382 3.49 -29.67 -7.01
C ARG A 382 2.19 -30.43 -6.70
N PHE A 383 1.40 -30.72 -7.73
CA PHE A 383 0.08 -31.35 -7.62
C PHE A 383 0.08 -32.83 -8.02
N ASN A 384 1.26 -33.42 -8.26
CA ASN A 384 1.44 -34.82 -8.67
C ASN A 384 0.54 -35.21 -9.88
N LEU A 385 0.53 -34.34 -10.89
CA LEU A 385 -0.29 -34.53 -12.08
C LEU A 385 0.38 -35.50 -13.06
N LYS A 386 -0.40 -36.07 -13.97
CA LYS A 386 0.18 -36.75 -15.13
C LYS A 386 0.75 -35.70 -16.07
N GLN A 387 2.00 -35.90 -16.49
CA GLN A 387 2.62 -35.05 -17.50
C GLN A 387 1.80 -35.13 -18.80
N GLN A 388 1.45 -33.96 -19.34
CA GLN A 388 0.75 -33.85 -20.62
C GLN A 388 1.78 -33.58 -21.73
N ASP A 389 1.51 -34.08 -22.93
CA ASP A 389 2.28 -33.65 -24.11
C ASP A 389 2.02 -32.17 -24.34
N SER A 390 3.09 -31.38 -24.46
CA SER A 390 2.96 -29.93 -24.68
C SER A 390 2.32 -29.67 -26.04
N ARG A 391 1.34 -28.78 -26.06
CA ARG A 391 0.56 -28.46 -27.25
C ARG A 391 1.34 -27.43 -28.07
N PRO A 392 1.64 -27.71 -29.35
CA PRO A 392 2.45 -26.81 -30.16
C PRO A 392 1.78 -25.45 -30.27
N THR A 393 2.58 -24.40 -30.45
CA THR A 393 2.15 -22.99 -30.54
C THR A 393 1.11 -22.68 -31.61
N GLU A 394 0.98 -23.56 -32.60
CA GLU A 394 -0.09 -23.52 -33.62
C GLU A 394 -1.46 -23.69 -32.96
N GLU A 395 -1.58 -24.55 -31.95
CA GLU A 395 -2.82 -24.78 -31.17
C GLU A 395 -3.16 -23.58 -30.26
N VAL A 396 -2.14 -22.87 -29.73
CA VAL A 396 -2.35 -21.59 -29.00
C VAL A 396 -2.98 -20.56 -29.92
N SER A 397 -2.39 -20.36 -31.11
CA SER A 397 -2.86 -19.37 -32.07
C SER A 397 -4.26 -19.72 -32.60
N GLU A 398 -4.50 -20.99 -32.95
CA GLU A 398 -5.83 -21.48 -33.36
C GLU A 398 -6.87 -21.30 -32.25
N THR A 399 -6.52 -21.57 -31.00
CA THR A 399 -7.40 -21.32 -29.85
C THR A 399 -7.77 -19.84 -29.78
N LEU A 400 -6.79 -18.93 -29.83
CA LEU A 400 -7.03 -17.50 -29.79
C LEU A 400 -7.90 -17.02 -30.98
N GLN A 401 -7.71 -17.57 -32.18
CA GLN A 401 -8.57 -17.31 -33.34
C GLN A 401 -10.00 -17.78 -33.10
N ASN A 402 -10.17 -18.98 -32.55
CA ASN A 402 -11.48 -19.53 -32.22
C ASN A 402 -12.20 -18.67 -31.17
N ILE A 403 -11.50 -18.22 -30.12
CA ILE A 403 -12.05 -17.27 -29.14
C ILE A 403 -12.49 -15.98 -29.83
N GLN A 404 -11.63 -15.40 -30.67
CA GLN A 404 -11.96 -14.17 -31.40
C GLN A 404 -13.16 -14.35 -32.36
N ALA A 405 -13.32 -15.53 -32.96
CA ALA A 405 -14.44 -15.83 -33.84
C ALA A 405 -15.76 -16.06 -33.09
N GLN A 406 -15.69 -16.58 -31.85
CA GLN A 406 -16.85 -16.93 -31.04
C GLN A 406 -17.28 -15.82 -30.08
N THR A 407 -16.43 -14.80 -29.89
CA THR A 407 -16.63 -13.72 -28.93
C THR A 407 -16.36 -12.36 -29.59
N ASN A 408 -16.49 -11.28 -28.83
CA ASN A 408 -16.14 -9.94 -29.28
C ASN A 408 -14.77 -9.48 -28.73
N VAL A 409 -13.98 -10.40 -28.17
CA VAL A 409 -12.66 -10.06 -27.62
C VAL A 409 -11.55 -10.47 -28.59
N VAL A 410 -10.46 -9.71 -28.57
CA VAL A 410 -9.22 -10.02 -29.29
C VAL A 410 -8.19 -10.41 -28.24
N PRO A 411 -7.96 -11.71 -27.99
CA PRO A 411 -7.11 -12.17 -26.91
C PRO A 411 -5.64 -12.22 -27.33
N ALA A 412 -4.76 -11.99 -26.35
CA ALA A 412 -3.34 -12.28 -26.43
C ALA A 412 -2.85 -12.92 -25.13
N ILE A 413 -1.87 -13.81 -25.24
CA ILE A 413 -1.19 -14.42 -24.09
C ILE A 413 0.18 -13.79 -23.93
N VAL A 414 0.53 -13.42 -22.70
CA VAL A 414 1.82 -12.84 -22.33
C VAL A 414 2.49 -13.73 -21.29
N TYR A 415 3.67 -14.25 -21.62
CA TYR A 415 4.56 -14.94 -20.69
C TYR A 415 5.52 -13.93 -20.09
N ALA A 416 5.62 -13.89 -18.76
CA ALA A 416 6.61 -13.09 -18.04
C ALA A 416 7.47 -13.99 -17.15
N PHE A 417 8.76 -14.09 -17.46
CA PHE A 417 9.70 -14.99 -16.80
C PHE A 417 11.09 -14.38 -16.71
N PHE A 418 11.97 -14.95 -15.88
CA PHE A 418 13.35 -14.49 -15.78
C PHE A 418 14.32 -15.48 -16.42
N ARG A 419 15.36 -14.97 -17.10
CA ARG A 419 16.45 -15.78 -17.68
C ARG A 419 17.83 -15.32 -17.21
N PRO A 420 18.79 -16.25 -17.04
CA PRO A 420 20.16 -15.90 -16.70
C PRO A 420 20.82 -14.93 -17.68
N THR A 421 21.72 -14.08 -17.17
CA THR A 421 22.58 -13.20 -17.95
C THR A 421 23.81 -13.95 -18.47
N GLY A 422 23.74 -14.55 -19.66
CA GLY A 422 24.85 -15.26 -20.33
C GLY A 422 24.40 -16.40 -21.26
N GLU A 423 25.30 -16.94 -22.10
CA GLU A 423 25.08 -18.25 -22.74
C GLU A 423 24.96 -19.31 -21.63
N ALA A 424 23.92 -20.15 -21.72
CA ALA A 424 23.63 -21.18 -20.72
C ALA A 424 24.90 -22.01 -20.42
N PRO A 425 25.28 -22.24 -19.15
CA PRO A 425 26.26 -23.27 -18.86
C PRO A 425 25.70 -24.60 -19.36
N GLU A 426 26.53 -25.38 -20.06
CA GLU A 426 26.25 -26.81 -20.24
C GLU A 426 25.94 -27.40 -18.87
N LEU A 427 24.79 -28.09 -18.77
CA LEU A 427 24.39 -28.81 -17.56
C LEU A 427 25.48 -29.83 -17.23
N GLU A 428 26.31 -29.55 -16.23
CA GLU A 428 27.09 -30.60 -15.56
C GLU A 428 26.14 -31.37 -14.64
N GLU A 429 25.93 -32.65 -14.98
CA GLU A 429 25.36 -33.65 -14.09
C GLU A 429 26.22 -33.79 -12.82
N ASP A 430 25.53 -34.04 -11.71
CA ASP A 430 26.04 -34.43 -10.39
C ASP A 430 26.75 -33.36 -9.52
N SER A 431 25.95 -32.78 -8.62
CA SER A 431 26.39 -32.63 -7.24
C SER A 431 25.24 -32.85 -6.26
N GLU A 432 25.17 -34.05 -5.69
CA GLU A 432 24.40 -34.32 -4.47
C GLU A 432 24.89 -33.40 -3.33
N ILE A 433 24.04 -32.48 -2.87
CA ILE A 433 24.28 -31.78 -1.61
C ILE A 433 23.54 -32.55 -0.51
N GLN A 434 24.30 -33.19 0.37
CA GLN A 434 23.78 -33.86 1.56
C GLN A 434 23.27 -32.84 2.59
N TRP A 435 22.02 -32.99 3.00
CA TRP A 435 21.40 -32.23 4.09
C TRP A 435 21.85 -32.77 5.45
N GLN A 436 22.42 -31.92 6.31
CA GLN A 436 22.56 -32.19 7.75
C GLN A 436 21.42 -31.50 8.52
N LEU A 437 20.59 -32.31 9.18
CA LEU A 437 19.45 -31.91 10.01
C LEU A 437 19.91 -31.25 11.33
N ASN A 438 19.35 -30.07 11.65
CA ASN A 438 19.33 -29.54 13.02
C ASN A 438 17.98 -29.95 13.71
N PRO A 439 17.98 -30.59 14.89
CA PRO A 439 16.77 -31.07 15.57
C PRO A 439 15.95 -30.03 16.34
N GLN A 440 16.30 -28.73 16.35
CA GLN A 440 15.63 -27.71 17.19
C GLN A 440 15.21 -26.51 16.34
N GLY A 441 13.99 -26.57 15.82
CA GLY A 441 13.48 -25.67 14.77
C GLY A 441 12.96 -24.30 15.23
N ARG A 442 13.11 -23.32 14.34
CA ARG A 442 12.06 -22.50 13.69
C ARG A 442 12.67 -21.85 12.42
N TRP A 443 11.83 -21.61 11.43
CA TRP A 443 12.06 -21.87 9.99
C TRP A 443 12.84 -20.78 9.24
N ARG A 444 13.89 -21.17 8.51
CA ARG A 444 14.50 -20.37 7.41
C ARG A 444 13.52 -20.32 6.24
N PHE A 445 13.57 -19.27 5.40
CA PHE A 445 13.07 -19.27 4.02
C PHE A 445 13.19 -20.69 3.44
N GLN A 446 12.07 -21.37 3.24
CA GLN A 446 12.15 -22.77 2.87
C GLN A 446 12.45 -22.97 1.40
N ASP A 447 12.07 -22.04 0.52
CA ASP A 447 12.46 -22.06 -0.88
C ASP A 447 12.61 -20.63 -1.42
N ALA A 448 13.82 -20.28 -1.87
CA ALA A 448 14.04 -19.11 -2.72
C ALA A 448 13.27 -19.30 -4.05
N PRO A 449 12.91 -18.23 -4.78
CA PRO A 449 12.49 -18.36 -6.18
C PRO A 449 13.49 -19.23 -6.95
N VAL A 450 13.04 -20.09 -7.86
CA VAL A 450 13.97 -20.86 -8.71
C VAL A 450 14.65 -19.88 -9.65
N GLY A 451 15.97 -19.75 -9.56
CA GLY A 451 16.75 -18.83 -10.38
C GLY A 451 17.67 -17.93 -9.54
N ASN A 452 18.52 -17.16 -10.22
CA ASN A 452 19.43 -16.22 -9.57
C ASN A 452 18.75 -14.84 -9.45
N GLY A 453 19.05 -14.08 -8.39
CA GLY A 453 18.58 -12.71 -8.23
C GLY A 453 18.95 -11.81 -9.40
N SER A 454 20.06 -12.12 -10.09
CA SER A 454 20.54 -11.42 -11.29
C SER A 454 19.86 -11.83 -12.60
N ASP A 455 18.95 -12.81 -12.62
CA ASP A 455 18.24 -13.20 -13.84
C ASP A 455 17.40 -12.03 -14.36
N GLU A 456 17.34 -11.81 -15.66
CA GLU A 456 16.63 -10.67 -16.25
C GLU A 456 15.25 -11.05 -16.76
N LEU A 457 14.32 -10.10 -16.66
CA LEU A 457 12.95 -10.23 -17.15
C LEU A 457 12.92 -10.37 -18.69
N GLU A 458 12.28 -11.43 -19.15
CA GLU A 458 11.90 -11.64 -20.54
C GLU A 458 10.36 -11.75 -20.64
N LEU A 459 9.84 -11.14 -21.70
CA LEU A 459 8.43 -11.19 -22.06
C LEU A 459 8.27 -11.89 -23.41
N VAL A 460 7.30 -12.79 -23.52
CA VAL A 460 6.86 -13.37 -24.80
C VAL A 460 5.37 -13.12 -24.97
N MET A 461 4.93 -12.61 -26.11
CA MET A 461 3.52 -12.45 -26.43
C MET A 461 3.14 -13.27 -27.66
N VAL A 462 2.01 -13.98 -27.57
CA VAL A 462 1.39 -14.72 -28.67
C VAL A 462 0.02 -14.11 -28.96
N LYS A 463 -0.21 -13.74 -30.22
CA LYS A 463 -1.48 -13.14 -30.68
C LYS A 463 -2.32 -14.15 -31.48
N ALA A 464 -3.61 -13.84 -31.65
CA ALA A 464 -4.52 -14.62 -32.49
C ALA A 464 -4.07 -14.75 -33.96
N ASP A 465 -3.38 -13.74 -34.52
CA ASP A 465 -2.86 -13.82 -35.89
C ASP A 465 -1.61 -14.73 -36.04
N GLY A 466 -1.17 -15.38 -34.96
CA GLY A 466 0.00 -16.26 -34.94
C GLY A 466 1.33 -15.53 -34.79
N THR A 467 1.35 -14.20 -34.78
CA THR A 467 2.58 -13.43 -34.54
C THR A 467 3.04 -13.63 -33.10
N LYS A 468 4.36 -13.80 -32.95
CA LYS A 468 5.04 -13.95 -31.66
C LYS A 468 6.06 -12.85 -31.49
N ILE A 469 6.09 -12.26 -30.30
CA ILE A 469 7.00 -11.15 -29.98
C ILE A 469 7.73 -11.53 -28.70
N ARG A 470 9.06 -11.49 -28.72
CA ARG A 470 9.90 -11.74 -27.54
C ARG A 470 10.74 -10.51 -27.25
N LYS A 471 10.70 -10.04 -26.01
CA LYS A 471 11.42 -8.85 -25.55
C LYS A 471 12.15 -9.15 -24.26
N ARG A 472 13.47 -8.96 -24.25
CA ARG A 472 14.30 -9.01 -23.05
C ARG A 472 14.51 -7.61 -22.50
N ILE A 473 14.38 -7.46 -21.20
CA ILE A 473 14.47 -6.17 -20.52
C ILE A 473 15.77 -6.15 -19.71
N HIS A 474 16.85 -5.73 -20.36
CA HIS A 474 18.18 -5.69 -19.74
C HIS A 474 18.17 -4.83 -18.48
N GLY A 475 18.85 -5.27 -17.43
CA GLY A 475 18.90 -4.56 -16.15
C GLY A 475 17.61 -4.61 -15.33
N ALA A 476 16.55 -5.29 -15.78
CA ALA A 476 15.38 -5.60 -14.95
C ALA A 476 15.55 -6.97 -14.29
N THR A 477 16.28 -7.00 -13.18
CA THR A 477 16.66 -8.25 -12.51
C THR A 477 15.51 -8.85 -11.70
N ARG A 478 15.54 -10.18 -11.48
CA ARG A 478 14.54 -10.92 -10.70
C ARG A 478 14.37 -10.31 -9.32
N GLU A 479 15.48 -10.03 -8.63
CA GLU A 479 15.44 -9.43 -7.30
C GLU A 479 14.69 -8.09 -7.30
N GLU A 480 15.01 -7.20 -8.24
CA GLU A 480 14.39 -5.87 -8.33
C GLU A 480 12.92 -5.93 -8.75
N VAL A 481 12.57 -6.77 -9.72
CA VAL A 481 11.20 -6.90 -10.22
C VAL A 481 10.30 -7.56 -9.19
N VAL A 482 10.76 -8.63 -8.53
CA VAL A 482 9.99 -9.29 -7.45
C VAL A 482 9.86 -8.37 -6.23
N PHE A 483 10.91 -7.60 -5.91
CA PHE A 483 10.82 -6.56 -4.88
C PHE A 483 9.74 -5.52 -5.22
N LEU A 484 9.69 -5.03 -6.46
CA LEU A 484 8.65 -4.10 -6.90
C LEU A 484 7.24 -4.71 -6.87
N ALA A 485 7.10 -5.98 -7.25
CA ALA A 485 5.83 -6.72 -7.16
C ALA A 485 5.34 -6.81 -5.71
N ASN A 486 6.22 -7.18 -4.78
CA ASN A 486 5.90 -7.25 -3.36
C ASN A 486 5.54 -5.88 -2.78
N ARG A 487 6.29 -4.84 -3.16
CA ARG A 487 6.01 -3.45 -2.76
C ARG A 487 4.68 -2.97 -3.29
N PHE A 488 4.35 -3.27 -4.54
CA PHE A 488 3.06 -2.92 -5.12
C PHE A 488 1.90 -3.53 -4.35
N PHE A 489 2.00 -4.82 -4.02
CA PHE A 489 1.00 -5.50 -3.20
C PHE A 489 0.89 -4.87 -1.80
N SER A 490 2.01 -4.57 -1.14
CA SER A 490 2.00 -3.90 0.18
C SER A 490 1.33 -2.52 0.12
N HIS A 491 1.65 -1.71 -0.90
CA HIS A 491 1.04 -0.39 -1.05
C HIS A 491 -0.45 -0.45 -1.39
N VAL A 492 -0.86 -1.34 -2.30
CA VAL A 492 -2.26 -1.42 -2.72
C VAL A 492 -3.16 -1.96 -1.61
N THR A 493 -2.60 -2.77 -0.71
CA THR A 493 -3.30 -3.30 0.46
C THR A 493 -3.35 -2.36 1.66
N ASN A 494 -2.50 -1.33 1.67
CA ASN A 494 -2.46 -0.33 2.74
C ASN A 494 -3.34 0.88 2.42
N LEU A 495 -4.60 0.87 2.89
CA LEU A 495 -5.57 1.95 2.71
C LEU A 495 -5.14 3.30 3.30
N ARG A 496 -4.11 3.35 4.16
CA ARG A 496 -3.57 4.62 4.69
C ARG A 496 -2.66 5.31 3.68
N LEU A 497 -2.07 4.55 2.76
CA LEU A 497 -1.12 5.02 1.74
C LEU A 497 -1.84 5.25 0.41
N GLN A 498 -2.83 6.15 0.40
CA GLN A 498 -3.84 6.30 -0.67
C GLN A 498 -3.31 6.37 -2.10
N ASN A 499 -2.06 6.82 -2.32
CA ASN A 499 -1.44 6.98 -3.64
C ASN A 499 -0.06 6.31 -3.76
N ALA A 500 0.44 5.61 -2.73
CA ALA A 500 1.80 5.05 -2.77
C ALA A 500 1.94 3.94 -3.81
N TYR A 501 0.84 3.23 -4.10
CA TYR A 501 0.84 2.16 -5.08
C TYR A 501 1.14 2.66 -6.50
N PHE A 502 0.84 3.93 -6.83
CA PHE A 502 1.05 4.46 -8.19
C PHE A 502 2.51 4.33 -8.63
N TYR A 503 3.47 4.50 -7.73
CA TYR A 503 4.88 4.42 -8.08
C TYR A 503 5.27 3.00 -8.55
N SER A 504 5.00 2.01 -7.71
CA SER A 504 5.30 0.60 -8.00
C SER A 504 4.42 0.06 -9.14
N ALA A 505 3.14 0.47 -9.19
CA ALA A 505 2.23 0.13 -10.28
C ALA A 505 2.70 0.65 -11.63
N SER A 506 3.27 1.86 -11.67
CA SER A 506 3.80 2.46 -12.91
C SER A 506 5.10 1.81 -13.33
N ALA A 507 6.01 1.54 -12.39
CA ALA A 507 7.26 0.85 -12.70
C ALA A 507 7.00 -0.56 -13.27
N LEU A 508 6.07 -1.30 -12.66
CA LEU A 508 5.66 -2.62 -13.14
C LEU A 508 4.90 -2.54 -14.47
N TYR A 509 4.09 -1.51 -14.71
CA TYR A 509 3.48 -1.26 -16.01
C TYR A 509 4.53 -1.05 -17.11
N ASP A 510 5.53 -0.22 -16.82
CA ASP A 510 6.63 0.11 -17.71
C ASP A 510 7.50 -1.11 -18.06
N LEU A 511 7.56 -2.10 -17.17
CA LEU A 511 8.24 -3.37 -17.41
C LEU A 511 7.36 -4.40 -18.11
N LEU A 512 6.14 -4.64 -17.62
CA LEU A 512 5.35 -5.82 -18.00
C LEU A 512 4.42 -5.56 -19.20
N VAL A 513 4.06 -4.30 -19.45
CA VAL A 513 3.02 -3.95 -20.42
C VAL A 513 3.58 -3.06 -21.53
N LYS A 514 4.21 -1.96 -21.15
CA LYS A 514 4.71 -0.93 -22.09
C LYS A 514 5.60 -1.48 -23.20
N PRO A 515 6.49 -2.46 -22.98
CA PRO A 515 7.33 -2.98 -24.05
C PRO A 515 6.54 -3.60 -25.20
N MET A 516 5.31 -4.08 -24.97
CA MET A 516 4.48 -4.76 -25.99
C MET A 516 3.23 -3.96 -26.39
N GLU A 517 3.05 -2.76 -25.84
CA GLU A 517 1.80 -2.01 -25.96
C GLU A 517 1.53 -1.55 -27.41
N ALA A 518 2.58 -1.20 -28.16
CA ALA A 518 2.44 -0.77 -29.55
C ALA A 518 1.86 -1.90 -30.43
N GLU A 519 2.33 -3.12 -30.23
CA GLU A 519 1.88 -4.31 -30.94
C GLU A 519 0.48 -4.74 -30.49
N MET A 520 0.17 -4.61 -29.19
CA MET A 520 -1.18 -4.83 -28.66
C MET A 520 -2.19 -3.85 -29.27
N LYS A 521 -1.84 -2.55 -29.35
CA LYS A 521 -2.66 -1.49 -29.94
C LYS A 521 -2.87 -1.73 -31.44
N ALA A 522 -1.82 -2.08 -32.18
CA ALA A 522 -1.89 -2.35 -33.62
C ALA A 522 -2.79 -3.55 -33.96
N ALA A 523 -2.79 -4.59 -33.11
CA ALA A 523 -3.64 -5.76 -33.27
C ALA A 523 -5.07 -5.58 -32.71
N GLY A 524 -5.35 -4.46 -32.01
CA GLY A 524 -6.65 -4.23 -31.38
C GLY A 524 -6.95 -5.20 -30.24
N VAL A 525 -5.93 -5.63 -29.50
CA VAL A 525 -6.07 -6.55 -28.36
C VAL A 525 -7.02 -5.94 -27.31
N THR A 526 -7.96 -6.73 -26.80
CA THR A 526 -8.90 -6.31 -25.74
C THR A 526 -8.89 -7.22 -24.52
N ASN A 527 -8.22 -8.38 -24.60
CA ASN A 527 -8.02 -9.31 -23.49
C ASN A 527 -6.55 -9.73 -23.39
N LEU A 528 -5.98 -9.65 -22.19
CA LEU A 528 -4.62 -10.07 -21.87
C LEU A 528 -4.64 -11.21 -20.85
N THR A 529 -4.03 -12.33 -21.21
CA THR A 529 -3.85 -13.45 -20.28
C THR A 529 -2.37 -13.61 -19.96
N TYR A 530 -2.03 -13.59 -18.67
CA TYR A 530 -0.66 -13.71 -18.22
C TYR A 530 -0.32 -15.12 -17.75
N ILE A 531 0.84 -15.62 -18.15
CA ILE A 531 1.49 -16.81 -17.60
C ILE A 531 2.80 -16.33 -16.97
N MET A 532 2.92 -16.45 -15.65
CA MET A 532 3.96 -15.74 -14.89
C MET A 532 4.82 -16.67 -14.05
N ASP A 533 6.10 -16.33 -13.97
CA ASP A 533 7.07 -17.01 -13.11
C ASP A 533 6.85 -16.68 -11.63
N SER A 534 7.46 -17.46 -10.75
CA SER A 534 7.46 -17.25 -9.30
C SER A 534 7.86 -15.83 -8.91
N GLY A 535 7.15 -15.28 -7.92
CA GLY A 535 7.22 -13.88 -7.49
C GLY A 535 6.26 -12.94 -8.23
N LEU A 536 5.67 -13.37 -9.35
CA LEU A 536 4.73 -12.57 -10.15
C LEU A 536 3.31 -13.16 -10.24
N ARG A 537 3.12 -14.42 -9.86
CA ARG A 537 1.85 -15.18 -10.04
C ARG A 537 0.63 -14.59 -9.33
N VAL A 538 0.84 -13.76 -8.31
CA VAL A 538 -0.22 -13.11 -7.51
C VAL A 538 -0.26 -11.59 -7.70
N LEU A 539 0.36 -11.09 -8.78
CA LEU A 539 0.40 -9.66 -9.05
C LEU A 539 -1.02 -9.12 -9.35
N PRO A 540 -1.46 -8.00 -8.73
CA PRO A 540 -2.74 -7.39 -9.03
C PRO A 540 -2.68 -6.64 -10.37
N LEU A 541 -2.61 -7.40 -11.47
CA LEU A 541 -2.43 -6.91 -12.84
C LEU A 541 -3.41 -5.80 -13.22
N ALA A 542 -4.67 -5.92 -12.77
CA ALA A 542 -5.72 -4.94 -13.02
C ALA A 542 -5.33 -3.52 -12.57
N ALA A 543 -4.53 -3.40 -11.51
CA ALA A 543 -4.12 -2.12 -10.90
C ALA A 543 -2.73 -1.64 -11.35
N LEU A 544 -2.07 -2.30 -12.32
CA LEU A 544 -0.90 -1.71 -12.98
C LEU A 544 -1.31 -0.39 -13.64
N TYR A 545 -0.46 0.63 -13.58
CA TYR A 545 -0.84 2.00 -13.91
C TYR A 545 0.01 2.57 -15.04
N ASP A 546 -0.64 2.96 -16.14
CA ASP A 546 0.01 3.77 -17.17
C ASP A 546 0.00 5.24 -16.76
N GLN A 547 1.15 5.73 -16.32
CA GLN A 547 1.33 7.13 -15.98
C GLN A 547 1.15 8.06 -17.20
N ALA A 548 1.48 7.60 -18.42
CA ALA A 548 1.41 8.43 -19.62
C ALA A 548 -0.03 8.73 -20.05
N GLU A 549 -0.92 7.73 -19.97
CA GLU A 549 -2.35 7.91 -20.25
C GLU A 549 -3.20 8.20 -19.00
N ALA A 550 -2.60 8.16 -17.81
CA ALA A 550 -3.26 8.23 -16.52
C ALA A 550 -4.39 7.20 -16.35
N LYS A 551 -4.12 5.94 -16.75
CA LYS A 551 -5.10 4.84 -16.75
C LYS A 551 -4.54 3.59 -16.10
N PHE A 552 -5.39 2.86 -15.39
CA PHE A 552 -5.08 1.50 -14.97
C PHE A 552 -5.14 0.52 -16.15
N LEU A 553 -4.42 -0.59 -16.07
CA LEU A 553 -4.42 -1.66 -17.07
C LEU A 553 -5.85 -2.16 -17.33
N ILE A 554 -6.67 -2.26 -16.27
CA ILE A 554 -8.06 -2.70 -16.35
C ILE A 554 -8.98 -1.74 -17.12
N GLU A 555 -8.56 -0.50 -17.36
CA GLU A 555 -9.27 0.44 -18.24
C GLU A 555 -8.99 0.16 -19.72
N LYS A 556 -7.85 -0.49 -20.01
CA LYS A 556 -7.40 -0.78 -21.39
C LYS A 556 -7.73 -2.20 -21.85
N TYR A 557 -7.50 -3.21 -21.01
CA TYR A 557 -7.74 -4.61 -21.33
C TYR A 557 -8.55 -5.32 -20.23
N SER A 558 -9.29 -6.37 -20.58
CA SER A 558 -9.68 -7.39 -19.59
C SER A 558 -8.47 -8.28 -19.31
N VAL A 559 -8.29 -8.71 -18.05
CA VAL A 559 -7.08 -9.43 -17.63
C VAL A 559 -7.41 -10.77 -16.98
N GLY A 560 -6.54 -11.76 -17.18
CA GLY A 560 -6.60 -13.06 -16.52
C GLY A 560 -5.21 -13.66 -16.33
N ILE A 561 -5.11 -14.70 -15.51
CA ILE A 561 -3.87 -15.43 -15.23
C ILE A 561 -4.10 -16.91 -15.57
N MET A 562 -3.12 -17.56 -16.19
CA MET A 562 -3.10 -19.00 -16.42
C MET A 562 -1.84 -19.61 -15.78
N PRO A 563 -1.93 -20.80 -15.15
CA PRO A 563 -0.77 -21.55 -14.68
C PRO A 563 0.20 -21.89 -15.82
N SER A 564 -0.37 -22.45 -16.88
CA SER A 564 0.24 -22.81 -18.15
C SER A 564 -0.90 -23.02 -19.13
N PHE A 565 -0.64 -22.82 -20.42
CA PHE A 565 -1.64 -23.11 -21.45
C PHE A 565 -1.97 -24.61 -21.51
N ASP A 566 -0.95 -25.47 -21.39
CA ASP A 566 -1.08 -26.93 -21.51
C ASP A 566 -1.95 -27.54 -20.40
N LEU A 567 -1.89 -26.97 -19.20
CA LEU A 567 -2.66 -27.44 -18.04
C LEU A 567 -4.06 -26.80 -17.93
N THR A 568 -4.42 -25.89 -18.84
CA THR A 568 -5.69 -25.16 -18.80
C THR A 568 -6.66 -25.69 -19.85
N ASP A 569 -7.92 -25.95 -19.47
CA ASP A 569 -8.97 -26.23 -20.45
C ASP A 569 -9.43 -24.93 -21.12
N THR A 570 -8.83 -24.63 -22.27
CA THR A 570 -9.05 -23.41 -23.05
C THR A 570 -10.31 -23.41 -23.90
N ARG A 571 -11.11 -24.50 -23.91
CA ARG A 571 -12.34 -24.58 -24.70
C ARG A 571 -13.38 -23.58 -24.19
N TYR A 572 -13.75 -22.64 -25.06
CA TYR A 572 -14.77 -21.65 -24.77
C TYR A 572 -16.11 -22.29 -24.42
N GLN A 573 -16.75 -21.71 -23.41
CA GLN A 573 -18.11 -22.06 -23.02
C GLN A 573 -18.82 -20.79 -22.59
N SER A 574 -19.88 -20.44 -23.33
CA SER A 574 -20.71 -19.28 -23.01
C SER A 574 -21.25 -19.38 -21.59
N LEU A 575 -21.14 -18.28 -20.84
CA LEU A 575 -21.74 -18.15 -19.52
C LEU A 575 -23.17 -17.59 -19.50
N ARG A 576 -23.74 -17.31 -20.68
CA ARG A 576 -25.13 -16.86 -20.81
C ARG A 576 -26.11 -18.01 -20.51
N ASP A 577 -27.18 -17.69 -19.79
CA ASP A 577 -28.25 -18.61 -19.38
C ASP A 577 -27.81 -19.77 -18.45
N ASN A 578 -26.68 -19.60 -17.76
CA ASN A 578 -26.09 -20.63 -16.91
C ASN A 578 -26.62 -20.62 -15.48
N SER A 579 -26.79 -21.82 -14.90
CA SER A 579 -27.25 -22.01 -13.54
C SER A 579 -26.11 -21.86 -12.52
N VAL A 580 -26.43 -21.25 -11.38
CA VAL A 580 -25.46 -21.01 -10.29
C VAL A 580 -25.85 -21.83 -9.06
N LEU A 581 -24.89 -22.58 -8.52
CA LEU A 581 -24.97 -23.12 -7.17
C LEU A 581 -24.24 -22.16 -6.24
N ALA A 582 -24.97 -21.41 -5.42
CA ALA A 582 -24.39 -20.39 -4.54
C ALA A 582 -24.48 -20.84 -3.08
N MET A 583 -23.32 -21.02 -2.43
CA MET A 583 -23.25 -21.54 -1.08
C MET A 583 -22.36 -20.66 -0.21
N GLY A 584 -22.59 -20.60 1.09
CA GLY A 584 -21.73 -19.83 1.98
C GLY A 584 -22.03 -19.99 3.46
N SER A 585 -21.09 -19.51 4.29
CA SER A 585 -21.26 -19.41 5.74
C SER A 585 -21.11 -17.96 6.19
N SER A 586 -22.09 -17.47 6.94
CA SER A 586 -22.05 -16.15 7.58
C SER A 586 -21.66 -16.22 9.06
N ARG A 587 -21.53 -17.43 9.60
CA ARG A 587 -21.25 -17.69 11.02
C ARG A 587 -20.09 -18.65 11.19
N PHE A 588 -19.16 -18.33 12.07
CA PHE A 588 -17.98 -19.17 12.33
C PHE A 588 -17.68 -19.28 13.82
N GLN A 589 -17.23 -20.45 14.27
CA GLN A 589 -16.90 -20.67 15.69
C GLN A 589 -15.51 -20.16 16.06
N LYS A 590 -14.56 -20.20 15.12
CA LYS A 590 -13.12 -19.93 15.34
C LYS A 590 -12.59 -18.78 14.48
N GLN A 591 -13.45 -18.14 13.69
CA GLN A 591 -13.13 -17.05 12.77
C GLN A 591 -14.21 -15.98 12.89
N ASN A 592 -13.97 -14.80 12.33
CA ASN A 592 -14.96 -13.73 12.33
C ASN A 592 -16.14 -14.07 11.41
N ASP A 593 -17.33 -13.67 11.83
CA ASP A 593 -18.54 -13.78 11.03
C ASP A 593 -18.45 -12.92 9.76
N LEU A 594 -19.09 -13.39 8.68
CA LEU A 594 -19.18 -12.70 7.39
C LEU A 594 -20.65 -12.29 7.14
N PRO A 595 -21.13 -11.20 7.77
CA PRO A 595 -22.53 -10.84 7.76
C PRO A 595 -23.08 -10.44 6.37
N SER A 596 -22.24 -10.12 5.37
CA SER A 596 -22.71 -9.85 4.01
C SER A 596 -23.06 -11.11 3.20
N VAL A 597 -22.58 -12.30 3.60
CA VAL A 597 -22.78 -13.55 2.84
C VAL A 597 -24.24 -13.83 2.49
N PRO A 598 -25.22 -13.73 3.41
CA PRO A 598 -26.62 -13.98 3.06
C PRO A 598 -27.16 -12.99 2.02
N LEU A 599 -26.67 -11.75 2.03
CA LEU A 599 -27.05 -10.71 1.08
C LEU A 599 -26.43 -10.97 -0.29
N GLU A 600 -25.17 -11.40 -0.32
CA GLU A 600 -24.46 -11.79 -1.54
C GLU A 600 -25.17 -12.95 -2.25
N LEU A 601 -25.50 -14.03 -1.52
CA LEU A 601 -26.21 -15.18 -2.10
C LEU A 601 -27.59 -14.78 -2.65
N ALA A 602 -28.32 -13.92 -1.94
CA ALA A 602 -29.61 -13.41 -2.41
C ALA A 602 -29.48 -12.61 -3.71
N ARG A 603 -28.46 -11.75 -3.83
CA ARG A 603 -28.22 -10.96 -5.06
C ARG A 603 -27.86 -11.83 -6.25
N ILE A 604 -27.06 -12.87 -6.05
CA ILE A 604 -26.72 -13.82 -7.11
C ILE A 604 -28.00 -14.50 -7.63
N GLN A 605 -28.87 -14.94 -6.71
CA GLN A 605 -30.13 -15.60 -7.08
C GLN A 605 -31.12 -14.67 -7.78
N GLU A 606 -31.14 -13.37 -7.46
CA GLU A 606 -31.95 -12.37 -8.16
C GLU A 606 -31.46 -12.11 -9.59
N GLN A 607 -30.14 -12.16 -9.81
CA GLN A 607 -29.51 -11.75 -11.07
C GLN A 607 -29.35 -12.89 -12.08
N VAL A 608 -29.32 -14.15 -11.62
CA VAL A 608 -29.11 -15.32 -12.48
C VAL A 608 -30.31 -16.25 -12.43
N ALA A 609 -30.88 -16.56 -13.60
CA ALA A 609 -32.04 -17.43 -13.70
C ALA A 609 -31.65 -18.90 -13.50
N GLY A 610 -32.23 -19.54 -12.48
CA GLY A 610 -31.98 -20.95 -12.17
C GLY A 610 -30.74 -21.15 -11.31
N GLY A 611 -30.94 -21.72 -10.13
CA GLY A 611 -29.89 -21.88 -9.14
C GLY A 611 -30.44 -22.32 -7.79
N GLU A 612 -29.56 -22.89 -6.97
CA GLU A 612 -29.87 -23.31 -5.61
C GLU A 612 -28.91 -22.61 -4.64
N THR A 613 -29.41 -22.29 -3.43
CA THR A 613 -28.65 -21.57 -2.42
C THR A 613 -28.56 -22.35 -1.12
N PHE A 614 -27.35 -22.49 -0.58
CA PHE A 614 -27.12 -23.13 0.71
C PHE A 614 -26.38 -22.22 1.67
N LEU A 615 -26.97 -21.95 2.83
CA LEU A 615 -26.41 -21.08 3.85
C LEU A 615 -26.12 -21.86 5.14
N ASN A 616 -25.01 -21.52 5.80
CA ASN A 616 -24.64 -22.00 7.14
C ASN A 616 -24.73 -23.53 7.26
N GLU A 617 -25.64 -24.07 8.05
CA GLU A 617 -25.79 -25.51 8.31
C GLU A 617 -26.00 -26.34 7.05
N ASN A 618 -26.49 -25.73 5.97
CA ASN A 618 -26.68 -26.39 4.69
C ASN A 618 -25.46 -26.24 3.76
N PHE A 619 -24.49 -25.40 4.10
CA PHE A 619 -23.24 -25.23 3.34
C PHE A 619 -22.22 -26.32 3.68
N THR A 620 -22.50 -27.52 3.18
CA THR A 620 -21.66 -28.72 3.36
C THR A 620 -21.22 -29.30 2.02
N VAL A 621 -20.12 -30.04 2.02
CA VAL A 621 -19.63 -30.73 0.80
C VAL A 621 -20.66 -31.76 0.30
N ALA A 622 -21.34 -32.45 1.21
CA ALA A 622 -22.37 -33.43 0.84
C ALA A 622 -23.53 -32.79 0.07
N ASN A 623 -23.98 -31.60 0.48
CA ASN A 623 -25.03 -30.87 -0.24
C ASN A 623 -24.54 -30.33 -1.59
N LEU A 624 -23.29 -29.86 -1.66
CA LEU A 624 -22.68 -29.44 -2.92
C LEU A 624 -22.69 -30.57 -3.95
N LEU A 625 -22.23 -31.77 -3.54
CA LEU A 625 -22.18 -32.95 -4.41
C LEU A 625 -23.59 -33.38 -4.83
N THR A 626 -24.52 -33.48 -3.88
CA THR A 626 -25.91 -33.89 -4.16
C THR A 626 -26.60 -32.95 -5.15
N ALA A 627 -26.45 -31.63 -4.96
CA ALA A 627 -27.05 -30.64 -5.83
C ALA A 627 -26.48 -30.73 -7.26
N ARG A 628 -25.15 -30.94 -7.39
CA ARG A 628 -24.48 -31.08 -8.68
C ARG A 628 -24.78 -32.39 -9.42
N GLU A 629 -25.11 -33.45 -8.69
CA GLU A 629 -25.62 -34.69 -9.29
C GLU A 629 -27.02 -34.52 -9.89
N GLN A 630 -27.85 -33.69 -9.28
CA GLN A 630 -29.22 -33.44 -9.75
C GLN A 630 -29.26 -32.44 -10.91
N ASN A 631 -28.43 -31.40 -10.83
CA ASN A 631 -28.40 -30.32 -11.82
C ASN A 631 -26.95 -29.95 -12.18
N PRO A 632 -26.58 -29.91 -13.46
CA PRO A 632 -25.24 -29.51 -13.88
C PRO A 632 -25.07 -27.99 -13.79
N TYR A 633 -24.66 -27.50 -12.61
CA TYR A 633 -24.30 -26.10 -12.41
C TYR A 633 -22.96 -25.78 -13.06
N SER A 634 -22.95 -24.82 -13.98
CA SER A 634 -21.73 -24.35 -14.66
C SER A 634 -20.98 -23.30 -13.85
N ILE A 635 -21.61 -22.71 -12.83
CA ILE A 635 -20.98 -21.80 -11.88
C ILE A 635 -21.22 -22.33 -10.45
N VAL A 636 -20.15 -22.45 -9.68
CA VAL A 636 -20.22 -22.73 -8.23
C VAL A 636 -19.65 -21.51 -7.51
N HIS A 637 -20.43 -20.94 -6.60
CA HIS A 637 -20.03 -19.77 -5.82
C HIS A 637 -19.95 -20.16 -4.34
N LEU A 638 -18.79 -19.94 -3.72
CA LEU A 638 -18.53 -20.23 -2.31
C LEU A 638 -18.19 -18.92 -1.60
N ALA A 639 -19.08 -18.45 -0.73
CA ALA A 639 -18.91 -17.25 0.10
C ALA A 639 -18.53 -17.65 1.53
N THR A 640 -17.23 -17.71 1.82
CA THR A 640 -16.68 -18.21 3.08
C THR A 640 -15.20 -17.86 3.21
N HIS A 641 -14.61 -18.04 4.39
CA HIS A 641 -13.18 -17.93 4.59
C HIS A 641 -12.40 -19.01 3.83
N GLY A 642 -11.34 -18.59 3.14
CA GLY A 642 -10.30 -19.49 2.62
C GLY A 642 -8.90 -18.93 2.82
N GLU A 643 -7.94 -19.80 3.09
CA GLU A 643 -6.54 -19.41 3.33
C GLU A 643 -5.61 -20.22 2.45
N PHE A 644 -4.74 -19.53 1.70
CA PHE A 644 -3.65 -20.13 0.93
C PHE A 644 -2.32 -19.79 1.60
N LEU A 645 -1.81 -20.76 2.35
CA LEU A 645 -0.62 -20.66 3.18
C LEU A 645 0.55 -21.39 2.54
N SER A 646 1.75 -20.98 2.92
CA SER A 646 3.01 -21.60 2.51
C SER A 646 3.16 -23.04 2.99
N GLY A 647 4.02 -23.83 2.31
CA GLY A 647 4.32 -25.21 2.70
C GLY A 647 3.39 -26.24 2.09
N ALA A 648 3.05 -27.30 2.83
CA ALA A 648 2.22 -28.40 2.33
C ALA A 648 0.83 -27.92 1.86
N LEU A 649 0.25 -28.57 0.84
CA LEU A 649 -1.09 -28.24 0.35
C LEU A 649 -2.16 -28.32 1.46
N ASP A 650 -1.93 -29.16 2.48
CA ASP A 650 -2.80 -29.31 3.65
C ASP A 650 -2.86 -28.07 4.56
N ASN A 651 -1.89 -27.16 4.46
CA ASN A 651 -1.92 -25.91 5.21
C ASN A 651 -2.96 -24.93 4.65
N SER A 652 -3.32 -25.08 3.38
CA SER A 652 -4.28 -24.22 2.69
C SER A 652 -5.67 -24.86 2.72
N TYR A 653 -6.73 -24.09 2.93
CA TYR A 653 -8.08 -24.64 3.07
C TYR A 653 -9.22 -23.67 2.67
N ILE A 654 -10.37 -24.25 2.34
CA ILE A 654 -11.68 -23.57 2.27
C ILE A 654 -12.52 -24.06 3.45
N GLN A 655 -13.10 -23.12 4.21
CA GLN A 655 -13.94 -23.43 5.36
C GLN A 655 -15.39 -23.69 4.90
N PHE A 656 -15.84 -24.94 4.94
CA PHE A 656 -17.26 -25.30 4.88
C PHE A 656 -17.87 -25.20 6.28
N TRP A 657 -19.18 -25.40 6.42
CA TRP A 657 -19.84 -25.34 7.73
C TRP A 657 -19.29 -26.36 8.73
N ASP A 658 -19.16 -27.61 8.28
CA ASP A 658 -18.88 -28.79 9.08
C ASP A 658 -17.43 -29.27 9.00
N GLU A 659 -16.71 -28.89 7.94
CA GLU A 659 -15.32 -29.30 7.73
C GLU A 659 -14.47 -28.23 7.03
N ARG A 660 -13.15 -28.44 7.05
CA ARG A 660 -12.20 -27.68 6.22
C ARG A 660 -11.76 -28.59 5.07
N ILE A 661 -11.90 -28.09 3.84
CA ILE A 661 -11.37 -28.79 2.66
C ILE A 661 -10.02 -28.20 2.34
N SER A 662 -8.97 -29.01 2.47
CA SER A 662 -7.61 -28.56 2.15
C SER A 662 -7.40 -28.42 0.65
N LEU A 663 -6.34 -27.72 0.24
CA LEU A 663 -5.98 -27.61 -1.18
C LEU A 663 -5.64 -28.97 -1.81
N ALA A 664 -5.07 -29.91 -1.02
CA ALA A 664 -4.81 -31.28 -1.46
C ALA A 664 -6.11 -32.06 -1.76
N ASP A 665 -7.18 -31.68 -1.05
CA ASP A 665 -8.47 -32.35 -1.04
C ASP A 665 -9.53 -31.67 -1.92
N LEU A 666 -9.20 -30.57 -2.64
CA LEU A 666 -10.18 -29.84 -3.45
C LEU A 666 -10.83 -30.70 -4.55
N SER A 667 -10.15 -31.73 -5.04
CA SER A 667 -10.72 -32.71 -5.99
C SER A 667 -11.96 -33.43 -5.44
N ARG A 668 -12.14 -33.49 -4.10
CA ARG A 668 -13.35 -34.03 -3.45
C ARG A 668 -14.62 -33.24 -3.81
N LEU A 669 -14.49 -31.99 -4.26
CA LEU A 669 -15.61 -31.18 -4.72
C LEU A 669 -16.14 -31.63 -6.10
N ARG A 670 -15.40 -32.49 -6.82
CA ARG A 670 -15.74 -33.07 -8.13
C ARG A 670 -16.14 -32.05 -9.19
N LEU A 671 -15.48 -30.88 -9.24
CA LEU A 671 -15.90 -29.77 -10.10
C LEU A 671 -15.67 -30.05 -11.60
N ASP A 672 -15.03 -31.14 -11.95
CA ASP A 672 -14.85 -31.66 -13.30
C ASP A 672 -16.05 -32.48 -13.81
N GLU A 673 -16.91 -33.00 -12.93
CA GLU A 673 -18.04 -33.86 -13.28
C GLU A 673 -19.33 -33.49 -12.53
N PRO A 674 -20.32 -32.84 -13.18
CA PRO A 674 -20.25 -32.21 -14.50
C PRO A 674 -19.34 -30.96 -14.51
N PRO A 675 -18.67 -30.62 -15.62
CA PRO A 675 -17.65 -29.56 -15.63
C PRO A 675 -18.18 -28.19 -15.17
N VAL A 676 -17.52 -27.62 -14.16
CA VAL A 676 -17.74 -26.27 -13.67
C VAL A 676 -16.88 -25.31 -14.49
N SER A 677 -17.54 -24.36 -15.15
CA SER A 677 -16.89 -23.34 -15.97
C SER A 677 -16.26 -22.23 -15.13
N LEU A 678 -16.81 -21.95 -13.94
CA LEU A 678 -16.31 -20.94 -13.03
C LEU A 678 -16.60 -21.33 -11.58
N LEU A 679 -15.53 -21.48 -10.78
CA LEU A 679 -15.59 -21.48 -9.33
C LEU A 679 -15.34 -20.05 -8.82
N VAL A 680 -16.23 -19.50 -8.01
CA VAL A 680 -16.04 -18.21 -7.36
C VAL A 680 -15.78 -18.45 -5.88
N LEU A 681 -14.64 -17.96 -5.40
CA LEU A 681 -14.23 -18.01 -4.00
C LEU A 681 -14.31 -16.59 -3.41
N SER A 682 -15.45 -16.28 -2.81
CA SER A 682 -15.75 -14.99 -2.22
C SER A 682 -15.30 -14.97 -0.76
N ALA A 683 -14.09 -14.44 -0.51
CA ALA A 683 -13.37 -14.31 0.78
C ALA A 683 -12.19 -15.28 1.05
N CYS A 684 -11.34 -15.52 0.04
CA CYS A 684 -10.03 -16.15 0.22
C CYS A 684 -8.88 -15.14 0.45
N ARG A 685 -7.73 -15.58 0.96
CA ARG A 685 -6.48 -14.80 0.92
C ARG A 685 -5.30 -15.66 0.49
N THR A 686 -4.31 -15.03 -0.15
CA THR A 686 -3.04 -15.68 -0.53
C THR A 686 -1.88 -14.99 0.17
N ALA A 687 -0.92 -15.76 0.68
CA ALA A 687 0.30 -15.22 1.25
C ALA A 687 1.24 -14.69 0.14
N LEU A 688 1.45 -13.37 0.12
CA LEU A 688 2.40 -12.71 -0.80
C LEU A 688 3.85 -13.11 -0.53
N GLY A 689 4.67 -13.19 -1.58
CA GLY A 689 6.12 -13.35 -1.48
C GLY A 689 6.53 -14.77 -1.09
N ASN A 690 5.57 -15.70 -1.08
CA ASN A 690 5.78 -17.10 -0.79
C ASN A 690 5.45 -17.95 -2.01
N ARG A 691 6.47 -18.58 -2.59
CA ARG A 691 6.35 -19.40 -3.80
C ARG A 691 5.29 -20.51 -3.67
N ASP A 692 5.20 -21.18 -2.52
CA ASP A 692 4.23 -22.26 -2.32
C ASP A 692 2.79 -21.77 -2.29
N ALA A 693 2.57 -20.62 -1.67
CA ALA A 693 1.26 -19.98 -1.63
C ALA A 693 0.85 -19.47 -3.01
N GLU A 694 1.80 -18.90 -3.77
CA GLU A 694 1.59 -18.49 -5.16
C GLU A 694 1.29 -19.67 -6.08
N LEU A 695 2.05 -20.76 -5.98
CA LEU A 695 1.81 -22.01 -6.69
C LEU A 695 0.46 -22.61 -6.31
N GLY A 696 0.12 -22.58 -5.03
CA GLY A 696 -1.17 -23.05 -4.52
C GLY A 696 -2.34 -22.26 -5.10
N PHE A 697 -2.24 -20.93 -5.10
CA PHE A 697 -3.26 -20.03 -5.61
C PHE A 697 -3.39 -20.10 -7.14
N ALA A 698 -2.28 -19.96 -7.88
CA ALA A 698 -2.30 -20.08 -9.33
C ALA A 698 -2.78 -21.49 -9.75
N GLY A 699 -2.40 -22.53 -9.01
CA GLY A 699 -2.84 -23.90 -9.23
C GLY A 699 -4.29 -24.18 -8.86
N LEU A 700 -5.10 -23.21 -8.42
CA LEU A 700 -6.47 -23.46 -7.94
C LEU A 700 -7.39 -24.07 -8.99
N ALA A 701 -7.33 -23.59 -10.23
CA ALA A 701 -8.14 -24.15 -11.31
C ALA A 701 -7.79 -25.63 -11.54
N ILE A 702 -6.49 -25.95 -11.53
CA ILE A 702 -5.98 -27.32 -11.68
C ILE A 702 -6.43 -28.19 -10.49
N ALA A 703 -6.17 -27.74 -9.26
CA ALA A 703 -6.46 -28.51 -8.04
C ALA A 703 -7.96 -28.77 -7.84
N SER A 704 -8.80 -27.80 -8.22
CA SER A 704 -10.25 -27.91 -8.08
C SER A 704 -10.92 -28.66 -9.23
N GLY A 705 -10.27 -28.75 -10.40
CA GLY A 705 -10.85 -29.30 -11.63
C GLY A 705 -11.82 -28.35 -12.35
N ALA A 706 -12.00 -27.12 -11.85
CA ALA A 706 -12.79 -26.10 -12.53
C ALA A 706 -12.01 -25.48 -13.70
N LYS A 707 -12.69 -25.08 -14.77
CA LYS A 707 -12.04 -24.41 -15.91
C LYS A 707 -11.41 -23.06 -15.51
N SER A 708 -12.03 -22.38 -14.56
CA SER A 708 -11.59 -21.09 -14.06
C SER A 708 -11.95 -20.91 -12.59
N VAL A 709 -11.12 -20.16 -11.88
CA VAL A 709 -11.37 -19.75 -10.50
C VAL A 709 -11.28 -18.23 -10.40
N LEU A 710 -12.29 -17.60 -9.83
CA LEU A 710 -12.23 -16.22 -9.37
C LEU A 710 -11.91 -16.24 -7.86
N GLY A 711 -10.73 -15.77 -7.48
CA GLY A 711 -10.28 -15.79 -6.09
C GLY A 711 -9.62 -14.48 -5.68
N SER A 712 -9.63 -14.18 -4.39
CA SER A 712 -9.01 -12.99 -3.81
C SER A 712 -7.55 -13.21 -3.40
N LEU A 713 -6.73 -12.20 -3.71
CA LEU A 713 -5.29 -12.14 -3.47
C LEU A 713 -4.97 -11.83 -2.00
N TRP A 714 -5.77 -10.97 -1.35
CA TRP A 714 -5.59 -10.55 0.05
C TRP A 714 -6.93 -10.51 0.80
N TYR A 715 -6.90 -10.12 2.08
CA TYR A 715 -8.10 -9.89 2.87
C TYR A 715 -8.95 -8.75 2.31
N VAL A 716 -10.13 -9.12 1.84
CA VAL A 716 -11.10 -8.21 1.24
C VAL A 716 -12.09 -7.66 2.26
N SER A 717 -12.57 -6.44 2.01
CA SER A 717 -13.67 -5.86 2.78
C SER A 717 -14.98 -6.59 2.47
N ASP A 718 -15.68 -7.08 3.49
CA ASP A 718 -16.99 -7.76 3.38
C ASP A 718 -17.98 -6.96 2.51
N ALA A 719 -18.10 -5.64 2.78
CA ALA A 719 -18.93 -4.73 2.00
C ALA A 719 -18.42 -4.51 0.56
N GLY A 720 -17.11 -4.35 0.39
CA GLY A 720 -16.49 -4.19 -0.94
C GLY A 720 -16.70 -5.42 -1.82
N THR A 721 -16.56 -6.62 -1.26
CA THR A 721 -16.82 -7.89 -1.92
C THR A 721 -18.27 -8.03 -2.36
N LEU A 722 -19.23 -7.71 -1.50
CA LEU A 722 -20.65 -7.68 -1.87
C LEU A 722 -20.89 -6.77 -3.08
N GLY A 723 -20.29 -5.57 -3.09
CA GLY A 723 -20.36 -4.63 -4.21
C GLY A 723 -19.77 -5.20 -5.50
N LEU A 724 -18.56 -5.74 -5.43
CA LEU A 724 -17.86 -6.34 -6.58
C LEU A 724 -18.66 -7.52 -7.15
N MET A 725 -19.12 -8.45 -6.30
CA MET A 725 -19.82 -9.66 -6.74
C MET A 725 -21.18 -9.33 -7.34
N THR A 726 -21.90 -8.36 -6.77
CA THR A 726 -23.14 -7.85 -7.35
C THR A 726 -22.93 -7.30 -8.76
N GLU A 727 -21.86 -6.54 -9.01
CA GLU A 727 -21.55 -6.04 -10.35
C GLU A 727 -20.99 -7.12 -11.27
N PHE A 728 -20.23 -8.07 -10.75
CA PHE A 728 -19.66 -9.17 -11.52
C PHE A 728 -20.76 -10.05 -12.12
N TYR A 729 -21.70 -10.53 -11.32
CA TYR A 729 -22.82 -11.35 -11.80
C TYR A 729 -23.75 -10.56 -12.73
N ARG A 730 -23.98 -9.27 -12.47
CA ARG A 730 -24.68 -8.38 -13.40
C ARG A 730 -23.97 -8.29 -14.75
N ALA A 731 -22.66 -8.06 -14.76
CA ALA A 731 -21.89 -7.95 -15.98
C ALA A 731 -21.87 -9.27 -16.75
N LEU A 732 -21.77 -10.40 -16.03
CA LEU A 732 -21.78 -11.76 -16.59
C LEU A 732 -23.01 -12.07 -17.44
N GLN A 733 -24.17 -11.48 -17.12
CA GLN A 733 -25.39 -11.62 -17.93
C GLN A 733 -25.31 -10.95 -19.30
N THR A 734 -24.39 -10.00 -19.47
CA THR A 734 -24.30 -9.15 -20.68
C THR A 734 -23.02 -9.35 -21.48
N THR A 735 -21.93 -9.71 -20.82
CA THR A 735 -20.64 -9.97 -21.46
C THR A 735 -20.61 -11.36 -22.09
N THR A 736 -19.61 -11.61 -22.93
CA THR A 736 -19.37 -12.91 -23.56
C THR A 736 -18.30 -13.72 -22.84
N VAL A 737 -17.39 -13.05 -22.13
CA VAL A 737 -16.26 -13.68 -21.45
C VAL A 737 -16.16 -13.29 -19.97
N LYS A 738 -15.60 -14.19 -19.15
CA LYS A 738 -15.45 -14.03 -17.68
C LYS A 738 -14.57 -12.84 -17.31
N ALA A 739 -13.43 -12.69 -17.98
CA ALA A 739 -12.50 -11.59 -17.70
C ALA A 739 -13.13 -10.22 -17.97
N GLU A 740 -14.02 -10.12 -18.97
CA GLU A 740 -14.75 -8.88 -19.25
C GLU A 740 -15.81 -8.60 -18.19
N ALA A 741 -16.48 -9.64 -17.66
CA ALA A 741 -17.42 -9.46 -16.54
C ALA A 741 -16.70 -8.91 -15.30
N LEU A 742 -15.53 -9.46 -14.96
CA LEU A 742 -14.71 -8.96 -13.86
C LEU A 742 -14.24 -7.52 -14.10
N ARG A 743 -13.72 -7.24 -15.31
CA ARG A 743 -13.33 -5.88 -15.70
C ARG A 743 -14.46 -4.88 -15.53
N GLN A 744 -15.68 -5.18 -15.97
CA GLN A 744 -16.81 -4.26 -15.84
C GLN A 744 -17.15 -3.99 -14.36
N ALA A 745 -17.06 -5.00 -13.49
CA ALA A 745 -17.24 -4.81 -12.05
C ALA A 745 -16.13 -3.93 -11.44
N GLN A 746 -14.88 -4.17 -11.82
CA GLN A 746 -13.72 -3.40 -11.38
C GLN A 746 -13.81 -1.93 -11.83
N LEU A 747 -14.23 -1.70 -13.09
CA LEU A 747 -14.44 -0.36 -13.62
C LEU A 747 -15.57 0.39 -12.93
N ALA A 748 -16.68 -0.29 -12.62
CA ALA A 748 -17.79 0.31 -11.87
C ALA A 748 -17.34 0.78 -10.48
N MET A 749 -16.53 -0.02 -9.77
CA MET A 749 -15.96 0.37 -8.48
C MET A 749 -14.94 1.50 -8.61
N LEU A 750 -13.99 1.39 -9.56
CA LEU A 750 -12.99 2.41 -9.85
C LEU A 750 -13.61 3.78 -10.13
N ARG A 751 -14.72 3.82 -10.87
CA ARG A 751 -15.44 5.05 -11.23
C ARG A 751 -16.34 5.60 -10.12
N GLY A 752 -16.40 4.94 -8.95
CA GLY A 752 -17.27 5.32 -7.85
C GLY A 752 -18.77 5.09 -8.14
N GLU A 753 -19.08 4.24 -9.13
CA GLU A 753 -20.46 3.90 -9.49
C GLU A 753 -21.08 2.91 -8.49
N VAL A 754 -20.24 2.22 -7.71
CA VAL A 754 -20.61 1.34 -6.60
C VAL A 754 -20.35 2.05 -5.28
N THR A 755 -21.41 2.40 -4.53
CA THR A 755 -21.28 3.02 -3.19
C THR A 755 -22.29 2.46 -2.20
N PHE A 756 -21.94 2.41 -0.92
CA PHE A 756 -22.94 2.22 0.16
C PHE A 756 -23.44 3.58 0.61
N LYS A 757 -24.75 3.82 0.56
CA LYS A 757 -25.39 5.00 1.16
C LYS A 757 -26.62 4.56 1.95
N LYS A 758 -26.67 4.89 3.25
CA LYS A 758 -27.85 4.68 4.13
C LYS A 758 -28.54 3.32 3.94
N ASN A 759 -27.79 2.23 4.09
CA ASN A 759 -28.29 0.85 3.90
C ASN A 759 -28.69 0.48 2.46
N THR A 760 -28.12 1.13 1.45
CA THR A 760 -28.36 0.77 0.05
C THR A 760 -27.05 0.71 -0.72
N VAL A 761 -26.83 -0.39 -1.44
CA VAL A 761 -25.80 -0.48 -2.48
C VAL A 761 -26.34 0.24 -3.70
N VAL A 762 -25.72 1.36 -4.06
CA VAL A 762 -26.00 2.04 -5.33
C VAL A 762 -25.14 1.35 -6.39
N SER A 763 -25.79 0.86 -7.44
CA SER A 763 -25.20 0.20 -8.61
C SER A 763 -25.41 1.08 -9.86
N THR A 764 -24.71 0.76 -10.94
CA THR A 764 -24.70 1.44 -12.24
C THR A 764 -26.08 1.66 -12.91
N ARG A 765 -27.15 1.00 -12.44
CA ARG A 765 -28.54 1.20 -12.95
C ARG A 765 -29.49 1.96 -12.01
N GLY A 766 -28.98 2.58 -10.94
CA GLY A 766 -29.80 3.27 -9.93
C GLY A 766 -30.00 2.44 -8.66
N THR A 767 -30.79 2.96 -7.72
CA THR A 767 -31.08 2.33 -6.42
C THR A 767 -31.66 0.93 -6.66
N LEU A 768 -30.87 -0.12 -6.44
CA LEU A 768 -31.39 -1.48 -6.29
C LEU A 768 -32.43 -1.45 -5.15
N GLU A 769 -33.47 -2.29 -5.21
CA GLU A 769 -34.40 -2.48 -4.09
C GLU A 769 -33.59 -2.54 -2.78
N PRO A 770 -33.90 -1.69 -1.78
CA PRO A 770 -33.18 -1.69 -0.51
C PRO A 770 -33.08 -3.12 0.01
N LEU A 771 -31.90 -3.51 0.48
CA LEU A 771 -31.75 -4.81 1.12
C LEU A 771 -32.82 -4.91 2.22
N PRO A 772 -33.69 -5.93 2.21
CA PRO A 772 -34.88 -5.97 3.07
C PRO A 772 -34.51 -5.84 4.55
N HIS A 773 -33.34 -6.36 4.93
CA HIS A 773 -32.69 -6.13 6.22
C HIS A 773 -31.16 -6.19 6.06
N ILE A 774 -30.44 -5.17 6.55
CA ILE A 774 -28.98 -5.20 6.73
C ILE A 774 -28.72 -5.52 8.22
N PRO A 775 -27.98 -6.59 8.56
CA PRO A 775 -27.61 -6.89 9.94
C PRO A 775 -26.83 -5.71 10.57
N PRO A 776 -27.11 -5.31 11.82
CA PRO A 776 -26.43 -4.20 12.50
C PRO A 776 -24.91 -4.43 12.65
N GLU A 777 -24.43 -5.65 12.46
CA GLU A 777 -23.02 -6.05 12.51
C GLU A 777 -22.23 -5.71 11.24
N ILE A 778 -22.89 -5.34 10.13
CA ILE A 778 -22.19 -4.77 8.97
C ILE A 778 -21.78 -3.34 9.35
N PRO A 779 -20.48 -2.95 9.29
CA PRO A 779 -20.06 -1.59 9.59
C PRO A 779 -20.69 -0.59 8.61
N VAL A 780 -21.86 -0.05 8.93
CA VAL A 780 -22.56 0.93 8.09
C VAL A 780 -21.96 2.31 8.32
N VAL A 781 -21.05 2.71 7.45
CA VAL A 781 -20.59 4.10 7.36
C VAL A 781 -21.52 4.87 6.44
N GLN A 782 -21.80 6.14 6.77
CA GLN A 782 -22.76 6.99 6.06
C GLN A 782 -22.51 7.12 4.55
N THR A 783 -21.28 6.93 4.08
CA THR A 783 -20.89 6.66 2.68
C THR A 783 -19.49 6.04 2.64
N GLN A 784 -19.28 4.91 1.96
CA GLN A 784 -17.95 4.32 1.72
C GLN A 784 -17.61 4.40 0.22
N ASP A 785 -16.42 4.91 -0.10
CA ASP A 785 -15.87 4.96 -1.46
C ASP A 785 -15.04 3.70 -1.73
N PHE A 786 -15.29 3.05 -2.86
CA PHE A 786 -14.58 1.85 -3.30
C PHE A 786 -13.70 2.08 -4.53
N SER A 787 -13.44 3.34 -4.89
CA SER A 787 -12.57 3.70 -6.02
C SER A 787 -11.11 3.25 -5.84
N HIS A 788 -10.66 3.07 -4.60
CA HIS A 788 -9.30 2.63 -4.30
C HIS A 788 -9.05 1.17 -4.78
N PRO A 789 -7.91 0.86 -5.42
CA PRO A 789 -7.66 -0.48 -5.97
C PRO A 789 -7.67 -1.61 -4.96
N TYR A 790 -7.45 -1.33 -3.67
CA TYR A 790 -7.68 -2.29 -2.57
C TYR A 790 -8.99 -3.07 -2.71
N TYR A 791 -10.08 -2.40 -3.14
CA TYR A 791 -11.41 -3.00 -3.18
C TYR A 791 -11.68 -3.80 -4.45
N TRP A 792 -11.17 -3.36 -5.59
CA TRP A 792 -11.51 -3.95 -6.90
C TRP A 792 -10.38 -4.78 -7.51
N SER A 793 -9.11 -4.50 -7.22
CA SER A 793 -7.96 -5.26 -7.75
C SER A 793 -7.60 -6.49 -6.92
N ALA A 794 -8.33 -6.74 -5.83
CA ALA A 794 -8.11 -7.88 -4.95
C ALA A 794 -8.48 -9.22 -5.60
N PHE A 795 -9.32 -9.23 -6.63
CA PHE A 795 -9.78 -10.47 -7.26
C PHE A 795 -9.10 -10.70 -8.60
N SER A 796 -8.60 -11.93 -8.78
CA SER A 796 -7.96 -12.39 -10.00
C SER A 796 -8.72 -13.59 -10.57
N LEU A 797 -8.82 -13.61 -11.90
CA LEU A 797 -9.38 -14.73 -12.65
C LEU A 797 -8.23 -15.66 -13.09
N ILE A 798 -8.26 -16.90 -12.62
CA ILE A 798 -7.23 -17.91 -12.80
C ILE A 798 -7.78 -19.04 -13.69
N GLY A 799 -6.98 -19.55 -14.62
CA GLY A 799 -7.41 -20.56 -15.60
C GLY A 799 -7.96 -19.91 -16.87
N ASN A 800 -9.04 -20.43 -17.45
CA ASN A 800 -9.57 -19.93 -18.72
C ASN A 800 -10.32 -18.58 -18.54
N PRO A 801 -9.85 -17.45 -19.09
CA PRO A 801 -10.50 -16.16 -18.91
C PRO A 801 -11.71 -15.93 -19.82
N TRP A 802 -11.95 -16.84 -20.78
CA TRP A 802 -12.97 -16.72 -21.82
C TRP A 802 -14.28 -17.41 -21.44
#